data_AF-A0A2N9P091-F1
#
_entry.id   AF-A0A2N9P091-F1
#
_cell.length_a   1.000
_cell.length_b   1.000
_cell.length_c   1.000
_cell.angle_alpha   90.00
_cell.angle_beta   90.00
_cell.angle_gamma   90.00
#
_symmetry.space_group_name_H-M   'P 1'
#
loop_
_entity.id
_entity.type
_entity.pdbx_description
1 polymer ?
#
loop_
_entity_poly.entity_id
_entity_poly.type
_entity_poly.pdbx_seq_one_letter_code
_entity_poly.pdbx_strand_id
1 'polypeptide(L)'
;MRIQINLFRNLRPGLALAIATALLVAQAASSQTAAGLADERLKTTVKYASAQASVQDIVQTLAQQVGLQYDWKTSFAQTDPLCRRWVRNVAIEGKTCHEALEQILKPVGLRYQVENGAIVLSRLPGVPAASPGPNQPSAPAAGGGLNEPPKFQAAREALRGSQKDTVRAKKLLLEVVGKDRANLPPELLGYAYVYLGYIEDRAGHRQEAIKWYQQVLTAKDSDEGIRACAEFGLKQPLTWIRHLDEGASPPVSSSKSQPPAKGYVTTGPAPGGLTPRMTLSAKAQRENFDFLCQAIDETYADFELKGINWDEVRRRYRARLDPNASADHFYRLLFQLVNELRDTHSSLQNYRLPSPAGQPGLTVDLFEGKPFVVAVNADSDAAKAGVKPGAEVLAVDGLSFEAKLKEMRSWLRACSSDRAFRREACGQLLAGEPGSQMVLELRPPDSHTETLTLERTLRPGNPPPPTFPCEMTHQQFVHFGRLPSGLGYIRITSFLSHEQVAPEFDRALEALRDAPGLVLDIRDNPGGFGQLHVVGRLLQERTLCAISFHKNGLGHRDLERQETFLEPAGPWQYSGPIALLVNDVTGSAADLFTCFLRSAKRVVTVGTTTHGNLSGVAAYAVLPCGLVVRISNGYICDASGKPVEGNGNEPDVSVTPTIADFLAGKDPVLERAMTVLKEKLAKSQSRIREIEARFALLIKI
;
A
#
# COMPACT_ATOMS: atom_id res chain seq x y z
N MET A 1 18.73 57.54 6.54
CA MET A 1 17.95 58.50 7.34
C MET A 1 17.86 59.83 6.57
N ARG A 2 16.82 60.02 5.73
CA ARG A 2 16.26 61.32 5.23
C ARG A 2 15.40 61.27 3.94
N ILE A 3 14.95 60.11 3.45
CA ILE A 3 13.95 60.05 2.35
C ILE A 3 12.92 58.93 2.59
N GLN A 4 12.19 58.97 3.72
CA GLN A 4 10.94 58.19 3.89
C GLN A 4 9.94 58.84 4.88
N ILE A 5 10.11 60.12 5.22
CA ILE A 5 9.17 60.85 6.10
C ILE A 5 8.37 61.79 5.21
N ASN A 6 7.40 61.27 4.45
CA ASN A 6 6.31 62.09 3.89
C ASN A 6 5.07 61.29 3.45
N LEU A 7 5.02 59.96 3.59
CA LEU A 7 3.86 59.17 3.17
C LEU A 7 2.77 58.95 4.25
N PHE A 8 2.98 59.41 5.49
CA PHE A 8 2.12 59.02 6.63
C PHE A 8 1.16 60.10 7.15
N ARG A 9 1.04 61.26 6.49
CA ARG A 9 0.27 62.38 7.03
C ARG A 9 -1.26 62.29 6.87
N ASN A 10 -1.78 61.36 6.05
CA ASN A 10 -3.22 61.26 5.74
C ASN A 10 -3.86 59.90 6.04
N LEU A 11 -3.25 59.06 6.88
CA LEU A 11 -3.80 57.74 7.22
C LEU A 11 -4.57 57.78 8.55
N ARG A 12 -5.76 57.15 8.56
CA ARG A 12 -6.58 56.99 9.78
C ARG A 12 -5.73 56.35 10.89
N PRO A 13 -5.90 56.73 12.18
CA PRO A 13 -5.01 56.32 13.27
C PRO A 13 -4.83 54.79 13.40
N GLY A 14 -5.84 53.98 13.05
CA GLY A 14 -5.74 52.52 13.02
C GLY A 14 -4.87 51.95 11.89
N LEU A 15 -4.79 52.61 10.74
CA LEU A 15 -3.98 52.14 9.60
C LEU A 15 -2.51 52.53 9.75
N ALA A 16 -2.23 53.69 10.36
CA ALA A 16 -0.87 54.09 10.70
C ALA A 16 -0.26 53.16 11.76
N LEU A 17 -1.06 52.73 12.74
CA LEU A 17 -0.64 51.74 13.73
C LEU A 17 -0.39 50.37 13.07
N ALA A 18 -1.30 49.88 12.22
CA ALA A 18 -1.15 48.60 11.53
C ALA A 18 0.07 48.56 10.59
N ILE A 19 0.38 49.64 9.87
CA ILE A 19 1.55 49.72 8.98
C ILE A 19 2.84 49.87 9.79
N ALA A 20 2.83 50.61 10.91
CA ALA A 20 3.97 50.67 11.82
C ALA A 20 4.24 49.30 12.48
N THR A 21 3.19 48.56 12.86
CA THR A 21 3.31 47.18 13.37
C THR A 21 3.80 46.23 12.28
N ALA A 22 3.33 46.35 11.04
CA ALA A 22 3.79 45.54 9.92
C ALA A 22 5.26 45.83 9.53
N LEU A 23 5.71 47.09 9.61
CA LEU A 23 7.10 47.48 9.38
C LEU A 23 8.02 47.07 10.55
N LEU A 24 7.55 47.12 11.80
CA LEU A 24 8.26 46.58 12.97
C LEU A 24 8.35 45.05 12.93
N VAL A 25 7.30 44.37 12.48
CA VAL A 25 7.30 42.90 12.28
C VAL A 25 8.16 42.51 11.09
N ALA A 26 8.19 43.30 10.00
CA ALA A 26 9.07 43.06 8.85
C ALA A 26 10.55 43.37 9.18
N GLN A 27 10.85 44.41 9.96
CA GLN A 27 12.21 44.70 10.47
C GLN A 27 12.65 43.71 11.55
N ALA A 28 11.73 43.17 12.35
CA ALA A 28 12.00 42.07 13.29
C ALA A 28 12.22 40.75 12.54
N ALA A 29 11.48 40.50 11.45
CA ALA A 29 11.65 39.31 10.61
C ALA A 29 12.95 39.36 9.80
N SER A 30 13.36 40.54 9.28
CA SER A 30 14.64 40.69 8.58
C SER A 30 15.85 40.77 9.53
N SER A 31 15.68 41.19 10.78
CA SER A 31 16.75 41.20 11.78
C SER A 31 16.91 39.85 12.52
N GLN A 32 15.89 38.99 12.55
CA GLN A 32 15.99 37.60 13.02
C GLN A 32 16.56 36.62 11.99
N THR A 33 16.55 36.95 10.70
CA THR A 33 17.21 36.12 9.65
C THR A 33 18.73 36.29 9.58
N ALA A 34 19.32 37.27 10.28
CA ALA A 34 20.76 37.54 10.23
C ALA A 34 21.55 37.10 11.48
N ALA A 35 20.89 36.66 12.57
CA ALA A 35 21.55 36.35 13.84
C ALA A 35 21.87 34.86 14.07
N GLY A 36 21.56 33.96 13.13
CA GLY A 36 21.79 32.50 13.26
C GLY A 36 22.90 31.92 12.37
N LEU A 37 23.57 32.74 11.55
CA LEU A 37 24.56 32.31 10.54
C LEU A 37 26.03 32.57 10.92
N ALA A 38 26.30 32.99 12.16
CA ALA A 38 27.61 33.50 12.57
C ALA A 38 28.62 32.44 13.05
N ASP A 39 28.28 31.14 13.02
CA ASP A 39 29.21 30.10 13.44
C ASP A 39 30.11 29.66 12.28
N GLU A 40 31.37 30.11 12.30
CA GLU A 40 32.38 29.80 11.27
C GLU A 40 32.56 28.29 11.02
N ARG A 41 32.25 27.44 12.01
CA ARG A 41 32.30 25.97 11.85
C ARG A 41 31.36 25.47 10.76
N LEU A 42 30.23 26.14 10.52
CA LEU A 42 29.25 25.75 9.50
C LEU A 42 29.77 25.90 8.06
N LYS A 43 30.86 26.66 7.85
CA LYS A 43 31.54 26.80 6.54
C LYS A 43 32.48 25.63 6.23
N THR A 44 32.70 24.73 7.19
CA THR A 44 33.54 23.55 7.00
C THR A 44 32.85 22.54 6.08
N THR A 45 33.61 21.97 5.16
CA THR A 45 33.12 20.93 4.24
C THR A 45 32.86 19.63 4.99
N VAL A 46 31.71 19.01 4.74
CA VAL A 46 31.26 17.77 5.36
C VAL A 46 31.00 16.70 4.32
N LYS A 47 31.04 15.43 4.74
CA LYS A 47 30.67 14.29 3.90
C LYS A 47 29.70 13.39 4.64
N TYR A 48 28.63 12.98 3.97
CA TYR A 48 27.66 12.05 4.53
C TYR A 48 26.99 11.25 3.42
N ALA A 49 26.91 9.94 3.58
CA ALA A 49 26.20 9.07 2.66
C ALA A 49 25.41 8.02 3.44
N SER A 50 24.13 7.88 3.13
CA SER A 50 23.31 6.80 3.67
C SER A 50 22.18 6.43 2.71
N ALA A 51 21.93 5.14 2.56
CA ALA A 51 20.76 4.63 1.85
C ALA A 51 19.46 5.04 2.57
N GLN A 52 19.48 5.09 3.91
CA GLN A 52 18.36 5.54 4.73
C GLN A 52 18.84 5.96 6.14
N ALA A 53 18.53 7.18 6.56
CA ALA A 53 18.81 7.68 7.91
C ALA A 53 17.74 8.68 8.36
N SER A 54 17.53 8.86 9.67
CA SER A 54 16.62 9.90 10.15
C SER A 54 17.24 11.29 9.93
N VAL A 55 16.41 12.31 9.76
CA VAL A 55 16.87 13.71 9.63
C VAL A 55 17.80 14.08 10.79
N GLN A 56 17.48 13.64 12.00
CA GLN A 56 18.24 13.94 13.21
C GLN A 56 19.59 13.24 13.25
N ASP A 57 19.67 11.98 12.80
CA ASP A 57 20.95 11.26 12.72
C ASP A 57 21.87 11.90 11.68
N ILE A 58 21.31 12.37 10.56
CA ILE A 58 22.05 13.12 9.54
C ILE A 58 22.57 14.43 10.16
N VAL A 59 21.69 15.25 10.74
CA VAL A 59 22.07 16.55 11.36
C VAL A 59 23.10 16.36 12.47
N GLN A 60 22.95 15.35 13.32
CA GLN A 60 23.89 15.06 14.39
C GLN A 60 25.27 14.67 13.83
N THR A 61 25.30 13.86 12.77
CA THR A 61 26.55 13.43 12.14
C THR A 61 27.26 14.61 11.45
N LEU A 62 26.50 15.50 10.80
CA LEU A 62 27.05 16.71 10.18
C LEU A 62 27.55 17.71 11.24
N ALA A 63 26.84 17.85 12.36
CA ALA A 63 27.26 18.70 13.49
C ALA A 63 28.59 18.22 14.09
N GLN A 64 28.75 16.91 14.31
CA GLN A 64 29.97 16.33 14.87
C GLN A 64 31.21 16.58 13.99
N GLN A 65 31.06 16.49 12.66
CA GLN A 65 32.17 16.74 11.73
C GLN A 65 32.74 18.16 11.81
N VAL A 66 31.94 19.11 12.27
CA VAL A 66 32.34 20.51 12.39
C VAL A 66 32.57 20.94 13.84
N GLY A 67 32.55 20.00 14.80
CA GLY A 67 32.75 20.31 16.22
C GLY A 67 31.58 21.06 16.86
N LEU A 68 30.36 20.87 16.34
CA LEU A 68 29.11 21.31 16.93
C LEU A 68 28.41 20.12 17.61
N GLN A 69 27.67 20.41 18.68
CA GLN A 69 26.74 19.45 19.26
C GLN A 69 25.40 19.48 18.52
N TYR A 70 24.53 18.53 18.83
CA TYR A 70 23.15 18.53 18.38
C TYR A 70 22.24 18.50 19.61
N ASP A 71 21.44 19.55 19.81
CA ASP A 71 20.50 19.59 20.92
C ASP A 71 19.25 18.80 20.53
N TRP A 72 19.33 17.50 20.78
CA TRP A 72 18.24 16.59 20.47
C TRP A 72 16.96 16.97 21.21
N LYS A 73 17.04 17.39 22.48
CA LYS A 73 15.86 17.63 23.33
C LYS A 73 15.05 18.81 22.82
N THR A 74 15.72 19.93 22.58
CA THR A 74 15.08 21.16 22.11
C THR A 74 14.61 20.99 20.67
N SER A 75 15.42 20.39 19.81
CA SER A 75 15.04 20.06 18.42
C SER A 75 13.81 19.15 18.36
N PHE A 76 13.75 18.13 19.21
CA PHE A 76 12.62 17.20 19.27
C PHE A 76 11.33 17.89 19.73
N ALA A 77 11.41 18.82 20.67
CA ALA A 77 10.26 19.57 21.17
C ALA A 77 9.73 20.60 20.16
N GLN A 78 10.61 21.14 19.30
CA GLN A 78 10.28 22.22 18.36
C GLN A 78 9.94 21.75 16.94
N THR A 79 10.02 20.44 16.67
CA THR A 79 9.80 19.85 15.35
C THR A 79 8.66 18.82 15.37
N ASP A 80 8.01 18.59 14.23
CA ASP A 80 6.90 17.62 14.11
C ASP A 80 7.43 16.20 13.88
N PRO A 81 6.80 15.12 14.39
CA PRO A 81 7.23 13.74 14.13
C PRO A 81 7.30 13.36 12.64
N LEU A 82 6.46 13.97 11.78
CA LEU A 82 6.47 13.76 10.33
C LEU A 82 7.71 14.38 9.67
N CYS A 83 8.18 15.51 10.18
CA CYS A 83 9.40 16.20 9.72
C CYS A 83 10.69 15.50 10.17
N ARG A 84 10.56 14.50 11.07
CA ARG A 84 11.62 13.75 11.74
C ARG A 84 11.78 12.31 11.22
N ARG A 85 11.15 12.02 10.07
CA ARG A 85 11.14 10.70 9.42
C ARG A 85 12.43 10.44 8.64
N TRP A 86 12.52 9.24 8.05
CA TRP A 86 13.66 8.78 7.27
C TRP A 86 13.84 9.57 5.98
N VAL A 87 15.06 10.00 5.70
CA VAL A 87 15.50 10.48 4.39
C VAL A 87 16.24 9.33 3.70
N ARG A 88 15.88 9.06 2.45
CA ARG A 88 16.48 7.98 1.64
C ARG A 88 17.45 8.55 0.62
N ASN A 89 18.46 7.76 0.26
CA ASN A 89 19.43 8.07 -0.78
C ASN A 89 20.12 9.43 -0.57
N VAL A 90 20.56 9.69 0.66
CA VAL A 90 21.28 10.93 0.99
C VAL A 90 22.73 10.78 0.58
N ALA A 91 23.19 11.63 -0.32
CA ALA A 91 24.59 11.80 -0.67
C ALA A 91 24.98 13.28 -0.55
N ILE A 92 25.91 13.57 0.35
CA ILE A 92 26.50 14.87 0.60
C ILE A 92 28.00 14.74 0.41
N GLU A 93 28.51 15.40 -0.63
CA GLU A 93 29.93 15.47 -0.94
C GLU A 93 30.29 16.87 -1.43
N GLY A 94 31.40 17.42 -0.92
CA GLY A 94 31.91 18.73 -1.34
C GLY A 94 31.07 19.93 -0.91
N LYS A 95 30.10 19.75 0.00
CA LYS A 95 29.24 20.81 0.53
C LYS A 95 29.70 21.27 1.90
N THR A 96 29.52 22.55 2.20
CA THR A 96 29.64 23.07 3.57
C THR A 96 28.56 22.49 4.47
N CYS A 97 28.79 22.46 5.78
CA CYS A 97 27.80 21.95 6.74
C CYS A 97 26.47 22.72 6.64
N HIS A 98 26.51 24.03 6.41
CA HIS A 98 25.31 24.82 6.14
C HIS A 98 24.53 24.32 4.91
N GLU A 99 25.19 24.16 3.76
CA GLU A 99 24.55 23.69 2.52
C GLU A 99 23.99 22.27 2.65
N ALA A 100 24.71 21.42 3.40
CA ALA A 100 24.29 20.06 3.71
C ALA A 100 23.03 20.03 4.59
N LEU A 101 22.97 20.87 5.62
CA LEU A 101 21.79 20.99 6.49
C LEU A 101 20.58 21.55 5.73
N GLU A 102 20.79 22.58 4.90
CA GLU A 102 19.73 23.17 4.07
C GLU A 102 19.15 22.16 3.06
N GLN A 103 19.99 21.33 2.44
CA GLN A 103 19.57 20.27 1.52
C GLN A 103 18.63 19.26 2.21
N ILE A 104 18.87 18.96 3.49
CA ILE A 104 18.15 17.91 4.22
C ILE A 104 16.93 18.45 4.96
N LEU A 105 17.01 19.67 5.51
CA LEU A 105 15.98 20.23 6.39
C LEU A 105 14.85 20.93 5.63
N LYS A 106 15.15 21.64 4.53
CA LYS A 106 14.12 22.34 3.76
C LYS A 106 13.04 21.41 3.18
N PRO A 107 13.38 20.26 2.54
CA PRO A 107 12.36 19.37 1.97
C PRO A 107 11.40 18.79 3.00
N VAL A 108 11.83 18.70 4.27
CA VAL A 108 11.03 18.19 5.38
C VAL A 108 10.39 19.31 6.23
N GLY A 109 10.48 20.57 5.79
CA GLY A 109 9.83 21.70 6.45
C GLY A 109 10.49 22.17 7.75
N LEU A 110 11.80 21.88 7.90
CA LEU A 110 12.59 22.28 9.06
C LEU A 110 13.59 23.39 8.72
N ARG A 111 13.96 24.14 9.74
CA ARG A 111 15.09 25.07 9.78
C ARG A 111 15.94 24.77 11.01
N TYR A 112 17.12 25.36 11.07
CA TYR A 112 18.00 25.22 12.24
C TYR A 112 18.55 26.55 12.72
N GLN A 113 19.01 26.56 13.98
CA GLN A 113 19.82 27.61 14.59
C GLN A 113 20.97 26.96 15.36
N VAL A 114 22.05 27.71 15.60
CA VAL A 114 23.13 27.27 16.50
C VAL A 114 23.01 28.02 17.81
N GLU A 115 22.71 27.29 18.88
CA GLU A 115 22.56 27.83 20.24
C GLU A 115 23.57 27.13 21.16
N ASN A 116 24.38 27.90 21.88
CA ASN A 116 25.39 27.38 22.83
C ASN A 116 26.32 26.30 22.24
N GLY A 117 26.67 26.41 20.95
CA GLY A 117 27.51 25.43 20.26
C GLY A 117 26.80 24.13 19.87
N ALA A 118 25.46 24.11 19.91
CA ALA A 118 24.63 23.00 19.47
C ALA A 118 23.68 23.43 18.35
N ILE A 119 23.44 22.55 17.38
CA ILE A 119 22.41 22.73 16.35
C ILE A 119 21.05 22.40 16.97
N VAL A 120 20.11 23.34 16.85
CA VAL A 120 18.72 23.23 17.30
C VAL A 120 17.79 23.34 16.09
N LEU A 121 16.90 22.36 15.88
CA LEU A 121 15.93 22.37 14.80
C LEU A 121 14.61 22.98 15.24
N SER A 122 13.98 23.74 14.34
CA SER A 122 12.62 24.24 14.51
C SER A 122 11.85 24.18 13.19
N ARG A 123 10.52 24.33 13.26
CA ARG A 123 9.67 24.34 12.06
C ARG A 123 9.86 25.63 11.25
N LEU A 124 9.77 25.52 9.92
CA LEU A 124 9.61 26.68 9.03
C LEU A 124 8.23 27.33 9.24
N PRO A 125 8.13 28.66 9.49
CA PRO A 125 6.84 29.34 9.64
C PRO A 125 6.02 29.30 8.33
N GLY A 126 4.71 29.02 8.43
CA GLY A 126 3.78 29.09 7.27
C GLY A 126 3.33 27.75 6.67
N VAL A 127 3.75 26.61 7.23
CA VAL A 127 3.23 25.27 6.85
C VAL A 127 2.17 24.85 7.89
N PRO A 128 0.89 24.60 7.52
CA PRO A 128 -0.15 24.22 8.48
C PRO A 128 0.16 22.89 9.17
N ALA A 129 -0.21 22.76 10.46
CA ALA A 129 -0.16 21.49 11.18
C ALA A 129 -1.24 20.55 10.65
N ALA A 130 -0.87 19.32 10.28
CA ALA A 130 -1.85 18.25 10.13
C ALA A 130 -2.33 17.84 11.54
N SER A 131 -3.61 18.01 11.82
CA SER A 131 -4.21 17.60 13.09
C SER A 131 -4.20 16.07 13.25
N PRO A 132 -4.02 15.54 14.49
CA PRO A 132 -3.96 14.10 14.73
C PRO A 132 -5.37 13.48 14.78
N GLY A 133 -5.54 12.34 14.10
CA GLY A 133 -6.66 11.40 14.30
C GLY A 133 -6.25 10.22 15.21
N PRO A 134 -7.18 9.60 15.94
CA PRO A 134 -6.90 8.81 17.13
C PRO A 134 -6.55 7.38 16.74
N ASN A 135 -5.26 7.01 16.79
CA ASN A 135 -4.72 5.67 17.05
C ASN A 135 -3.28 5.61 16.55
N GLN A 136 -2.39 6.25 17.30
CA GLN A 136 -1.01 5.77 17.46
C GLN A 136 -0.36 6.55 18.60
N PRO A 137 0.11 5.86 19.64
CA PRO A 137 0.76 6.54 20.73
C PRO A 137 2.20 6.92 20.43
N SER A 138 2.55 8.10 20.94
CA SER A 138 3.90 8.58 21.13
C SER A 138 4.69 7.63 22.03
N ALA A 139 5.81 7.08 21.55
CA ALA A 139 6.83 6.51 22.41
C ALA A 139 7.56 7.65 23.15
N PRO A 140 7.61 7.68 24.49
CA PRO A 140 8.40 8.67 25.19
C PRO A 140 9.84 8.20 25.40
N ALA A 141 10.64 9.22 25.72
CA ALA A 141 12.07 9.25 25.84
C ALA A 141 12.67 8.23 26.82
N ALA A 142 13.84 7.69 26.46
CA ALA A 142 14.79 7.24 27.45
C ALA A 142 15.35 8.46 28.22
N GLY A 143 14.92 8.60 29.48
CA GLY A 143 15.73 9.11 30.59
C GLY A 143 16.16 10.57 30.58
N GLY A 144 15.45 11.38 31.37
CA GLY A 144 15.93 12.68 31.84
C GLY A 144 15.00 13.30 32.88
N GLY A 145 14.86 12.66 34.05
CA GLY A 145 14.11 13.26 35.17
C GLY A 145 13.60 12.34 36.30
N LEU A 146 14.06 11.09 36.44
CA LEU A 146 13.74 10.25 37.60
C LEU A 146 15.05 9.84 38.30
N ASN A 147 15.13 10.03 39.62
CA ASN A 147 16.20 9.46 40.45
C ASN A 147 16.05 7.94 40.46
N GLU A 148 16.74 7.26 39.56
CA GLU A 148 16.72 5.80 39.50
C GLU A 148 17.41 5.19 40.73
N PRO A 149 16.80 4.18 41.39
CA PRO A 149 17.45 3.49 42.47
C PRO A 149 18.80 2.89 42.02
N PRO A 150 19.87 2.98 42.83
CA PRO A 150 21.21 2.51 42.43
C PRO A 150 21.25 1.06 41.94
N LYS A 151 20.39 0.19 42.49
CA LYS A 151 20.27 -1.21 42.06
C LYS A 151 19.66 -1.37 40.67
N PHE A 152 18.67 -0.54 40.33
CA PHE A 152 18.04 -0.54 39.01
C PHE A 152 19.02 -0.01 37.95
N GLN A 153 19.75 1.06 38.27
CA GLN A 153 20.81 1.57 37.42
C GLN A 153 21.90 0.52 37.17
N ALA A 154 22.41 -0.14 38.23
CA ALA A 154 23.42 -1.18 38.11
C ALA A 154 22.92 -2.40 37.30
N ALA A 155 21.64 -2.74 37.40
CA ALA A 155 21.04 -3.80 36.59
C ALA A 155 20.97 -3.42 35.11
N ARG A 156 20.59 -2.18 34.80
CA ARG A 156 20.53 -1.66 33.44
C ARG A 156 21.93 -1.59 32.81
N GLU A 157 22.93 -1.17 33.57
CA GLU A 157 24.33 -1.16 33.14
C GLU A 157 24.84 -2.58 32.86
N ALA A 158 24.51 -3.57 33.70
CA ALA A 158 24.84 -4.97 33.46
C ALA A 158 24.20 -5.56 32.18
N LEU A 159 23.14 -4.92 31.66
CA LEU A 159 22.48 -5.29 30.42
C LEU A 159 22.94 -4.48 29.20
N ARG A 160 23.90 -3.56 29.34
CA ARG A 160 24.42 -2.75 28.22
C ARG A 160 25.63 -3.40 27.55
N GLY A 161 25.80 -3.14 26.25
CA GLY A 161 26.95 -3.59 25.46
C GLY A 161 26.89 -5.04 24.96
N SER A 162 27.97 -5.50 24.32
CA SER A 162 28.03 -6.81 23.64
C SER A 162 28.16 -8.00 24.59
N GLN A 163 28.73 -7.81 25.79
CA GLN A 163 28.85 -8.84 26.83
C GLN A 163 27.99 -8.48 28.04
N LYS A 164 26.74 -8.96 28.04
CA LYS A 164 25.77 -8.69 29.11
C LYS A 164 25.93 -9.68 30.26
N ASP A 165 25.93 -9.16 31.49
CA ASP A 165 25.89 -9.97 32.71
C ASP A 165 24.43 -10.17 33.15
N THR A 166 23.73 -11.05 32.44
CA THR A 166 22.30 -11.33 32.66
C THR A 166 22.03 -11.95 34.04
N VAL A 167 23.00 -12.67 34.61
CA VAL A 167 22.91 -13.27 35.94
C VAL A 167 22.88 -12.19 37.02
N ARG A 168 23.82 -11.24 36.97
CA ARG A 168 23.85 -10.09 37.88
C ARG A 168 22.65 -9.18 37.70
N ALA A 169 22.27 -8.89 36.45
CA ALA A 169 21.12 -8.05 36.15
C ALA A 169 19.81 -8.66 36.70
N LYS A 170 19.59 -9.96 36.48
CA LYS A 170 18.40 -10.68 36.98
C LYS A 170 18.32 -10.63 38.50
N LYS A 171 19.44 -10.88 39.20
CA LYS A 171 19.49 -10.81 40.66
C LYS A 171 19.10 -9.43 41.18
N LEU A 172 19.69 -8.37 40.61
CA LEU A 172 19.41 -6.98 40.99
C LEU A 172 17.96 -6.59 40.70
N LEU A 173 17.40 -6.98 39.55
CA LEU A 173 16.01 -6.70 39.19
C LEU A 173 15.02 -7.45 40.09
N LEU A 174 15.29 -8.69 40.46
CA LEU A 174 14.47 -9.46 41.41
C LEU A 174 14.47 -8.82 42.81
N GLU A 175 15.59 -8.27 43.26
CA GLU A 175 15.64 -7.49 44.50
C GLU A 175 14.80 -6.21 44.40
N VAL A 176 14.86 -5.52 43.26
CA VAL A 176 14.09 -4.29 42.98
C VAL A 176 12.58 -4.55 42.98
N VAL A 177 12.12 -5.58 42.26
CA VAL A 177 10.68 -5.91 42.18
C VAL A 177 10.15 -6.68 43.40
N GLY A 178 11.06 -7.18 44.26
CA GLY A 178 10.73 -7.90 45.49
C GLY A 178 10.69 -7.01 46.71
N LYS A 179 11.81 -6.37 47.08
CA LYS A 179 11.96 -5.61 48.33
C LYS A 179 11.66 -4.13 48.17
N ASP A 180 11.97 -3.55 47.02
CA ASP A 180 11.87 -2.11 46.77
C ASP A 180 10.61 -1.72 45.97
N ARG A 181 9.74 -2.69 45.67
CA ARG A 181 8.55 -2.54 44.81
C ARG A 181 7.61 -1.41 45.24
N ALA A 182 7.39 -1.24 46.55
CA ALA A 182 6.46 -0.24 47.08
C ALA A 182 6.97 1.21 46.92
N ASN A 183 8.28 1.38 46.72
CA ASN A 183 8.93 2.68 46.60
C ASN A 183 9.39 2.98 45.16
N LEU A 184 9.07 2.10 44.20
CA LEU A 184 9.43 2.30 42.81
C LEU A 184 8.34 3.08 42.05
N PRO A 185 8.70 4.10 41.27
CA PRO A 185 7.80 4.70 40.30
C PRO A 185 7.21 3.63 39.36
N PRO A 186 5.92 3.71 38.98
CA PRO A 186 5.26 2.74 38.10
C PRO A 186 6.00 2.49 36.77
N GLU A 187 6.61 3.53 36.21
CA GLU A 187 7.43 3.44 34.99
C GLU A 187 8.68 2.56 35.18
N LEU A 188 9.42 2.76 36.28
CA LEU A 188 10.62 1.95 36.58
C LEU A 188 10.25 0.50 36.91
N LEU A 189 9.06 0.29 37.50
CA LEU A 189 8.55 -1.06 37.76
C LEU A 189 8.21 -1.77 36.43
N GLY A 190 7.60 -1.06 35.49
CA GLY A 190 7.35 -1.55 34.13
C GLY A 190 8.64 -1.94 33.39
N TYR A 191 9.66 -1.09 33.44
CA TYR A 191 10.97 -1.44 32.86
C TYR A 191 11.61 -2.65 33.54
N ALA A 192 11.49 -2.78 34.86
CA ALA A 192 12.05 -3.93 35.58
C ALA A 192 11.43 -5.25 35.09
N TYR A 193 10.11 -5.27 34.88
CA TYR A 193 9.41 -6.43 34.31
C TYR A 193 9.80 -6.69 32.85
N VAL A 194 9.90 -5.67 32.00
CA VAL A 194 10.36 -5.84 30.61
C VAL A 194 11.79 -6.38 30.56
N TYR A 195 12.71 -5.91 31.41
CA TYR A 195 14.08 -6.41 31.45
C TYR A 195 14.18 -7.84 31.97
N LEU A 196 13.36 -8.21 32.96
CA LEU A 196 13.28 -9.59 33.43
C LEU A 196 12.76 -10.51 32.30
N GLY A 197 11.74 -10.08 31.56
CA GLY A 197 11.25 -10.81 30.38
C GLY A 197 12.32 -10.94 29.29
N TYR A 198 13.02 -9.85 28.97
CA TYR A 198 14.12 -9.82 28.01
C TYR A 198 15.24 -10.79 28.39
N ILE A 199 15.62 -10.86 29.66
CA ILE A 199 16.63 -11.81 30.16
C ILE A 199 16.17 -13.25 29.93
N GLU A 200 14.91 -13.57 30.22
CA GLU A 200 14.37 -14.92 30.03
C GLU A 200 14.25 -15.29 28.54
N ASP A 201 13.80 -14.37 27.69
CA ASP A 201 13.73 -14.59 26.24
C ASP A 201 15.13 -14.85 25.64
N ARG A 202 16.17 -14.14 26.12
CA ARG A 202 17.56 -14.38 25.70
C ARG A 202 18.14 -15.69 26.23
N ALA A 203 17.61 -16.21 27.33
CA ALA A 203 17.94 -17.53 27.86
C ALA A 203 17.11 -18.66 27.21
N GLY A 204 16.16 -18.34 26.33
CA GLY A 204 15.25 -19.32 25.71
C GLY A 204 14.09 -19.76 26.61
N HIS A 205 13.89 -19.12 27.77
CA HIS A 205 12.85 -19.46 28.75
C HIS A 205 11.54 -18.72 28.47
N ARG A 206 10.92 -19.03 27.32
CA ARG A 206 9.78 -18.27 26.80
C ARG A 206 8.60 -18.14 27.77
N GLN A 207 8.28 -19.21 28.50
CA GLN A 207 7.14 -19.21 29.43
C GLN A 207 7.38 -18.33 30.65
N GLU A 208 8.63 -18.23 31.13
CA GLU A 208 8.98 -17.31 32.21
C GLU A 208 9.02 -15.85 31.71
N ALA A 209 9.46 -15.62 30.47
CA ALA A 209 9.42 -14.29 29.85
C ALA A 209 8.00 -13.73 29.75
N ILE A 210 7.04 -14.57 29.31
CA ILE A 210 5.62 -14.20 29.20
C ILE A 210 5.04 -13.75 30.54
N LYS A 211 5.36 -14.46 31.64
CA LYS A 211 4.89 -14.09 32.98
C LYS A 211 5.31 -12.66 33.34
N TRP A 212 6.55 -12.29 33.02
CA TRP A 212 7.05 -10.93 33.28
C TRP A 212 6.38 -9.88 32.41
N TYR A 213 6.17 -10.13 31.12
CA TYR A 213 5.44 -9.19 30.25
C TYR A 213 3.98 -9.02 30.67
N GLN A 214 3.32 -10.07 31.15
CA GLN A 214 1.97 -9.97 31.72
C GLN A 214 1.93 -9.05 32.95
N GLN A 215 2.98 -9.05 33.79
CA GLN A 215 3.03 -8.15 34.95
C GLN A 215 2.99 -6.67 34.54
N VAL A 216 3.59 -6.29 33.40
CA VAL A 216 3.53 -4.92 32.87
C VAL A 216 2.09 -4.49 32.61
N LEU A 217 1.26 -5.39 32.08
CA LEU A 217 -0.15 -5.11 31.77
C LEU A 217 -1.04 -5.01 33.03
N THR A 218 -0.57 -5.53 34.16
CA THR A 218 -1.27 -5.45 35.45
C THR A 218 -0.91 -4.19 36.26
N ALA A 219 0.19 -3.52 35.92
CA ALA A 219 0.59 -2.26 36.54
C ALA A 219 -0.24 -1.11 35.96
N LYS A 220 -1.12 -0.53 36.80
CA LYS A 220 -1.80 0.74 36.47
C LYS A 220 -0.73 1.83 36.34
N ASP A 221 -0.83 2.65 35.31
CA ASP A 221 0.07 3.78 35.03
C ASP A 221 1.46 3.42 34.47
N SER A 222 1.58 2.28 33.78
CA SER A 222 2.79 1.98 33.00
C SER A 222 2.84 2.80 31.70
N ASP A 223 4.02 3.33 31.42
CA ASP A 223 4.32 4.06 30.19
C ASP A 223 3.90 3.29 28.93
N GLU A 224 3.37 4.00 27.93
CA GLU A 224 2.79 3.40 26.73
C GLU A 224 3.85 2.72 25.85
N GLY A 225 5.09 3.21 25.86
CA GLY A 225 6.23 2.58 25.21
C GLY A 225 6.65 1.27 25.90
N ILE A 226 6.66 1.24 27.23
CA ILE A 226 6.94 0.03 28.02
C ILE A 226 5.84 -1.02 27.79
N ARG A 227 4.58 -0.57 27.78
CA ARG A 227 3.43 -1.43 27.51
C ARG A 227 3.48 -2.03 26.11
N ALA A 228 3.79 -1.23 25.08
CA ALA A 228 3.97 -1.72 23.72
C ALA A 228 5.14 -2.73 23.62
N CYS A 229 6.23 -2.49 24.35
CA CYS A 229 7.37 -3.41 24.43
C CYS A 229 6.97 -4.76 25.06
N ALA A 230 6.16 -4.73 26.12
CA ALA A 230 5.61 -5.92 26.75
C ALA A 230 4.61 -6.65 25.84
N GLU A 231 3.72 -5.93 25.13
CA GLU A 231 2.79 -6.51 24.16
C GLU A 231 3.52 -7.17 22.97
N PHE A 232 4.62 -6.58 22.51
CA PHE A 232 5.52 -7.20 21.55
C PHE A 232 6.17 -8.46 22.14
N GLY A 233 6.70 -8.35 23.36
CA GLY A 233 7.26 -9.45 24.14
C GLY A 233 6.27 -10.58 24.39
N LEU A 234 4.95 -10.34 24.45
CA LEU A 234 3.93 -11.38 24.55
C LEU A 234 3.73 -12.13 23.22
N LYS A 235 3.87 -11.44 22.09
CA LYS A 235 3.68 -12.01 20.74
C LYS A 235 4.90 -12.79 20.26
N GLN A 236 6.11 -12.34 20.60
CA GLN A 236 7.37 -12.97 20.18
C GLN A 236 8.53 -12.70 21.15
N PRO A 237 9.63 -13.48 21.08
CA PRO A 237 10.79 -13.27 21.95
C PRO A 237 11.40 -11.87 21.77
N LEU A 238 11.54 -11.13 22.85
CA LEU A 238 12.21 -9.84 22.88
C LEU A 238 13.70 -10.05 23.17
N THR A 239 14.50 -10.16 22.12
CA THR A 239 15.96 -10.42 22.23
C THR A 239 16.82 -9.19 21.94
N TRP A 240 16.19 -8.06 21.62
CA TRP A 240 16.86 -6.79 21.34
C TRP A 240 16.06 -5.61 21.89
N ILE A 241 16.72 -4.72 22.66
CA ILE A 241 16.16 -3.46 23.17
C ILE A 241 17.16 -2.35 22.88
N ARG A 242 16.72 -1.30 22.18
CA ARG A 242 17.57 -0.24 21.59
C ARG A 242 18.66 0.32 22.53
N HIS A 243 18.32 0.66 23.78
CA HIS A 243 19.24 1.26 24.74
C HIS A 243 20.01 0.25 25.61
N LEU A 244 19.71 -1.05 25.48
CA LEU A 244 20.49 -2.14 26.07
C LEU A 244 21.47 -2.72 25.04
N ASP A 245 21.10 -2.70 23.77
CA ASP A 245 21.83 -3.28 22.64
C ASP A 245 22.45 -2.21 21.72
N GLU A 246 22.83 -1.06 22.29
CA GLU A 246 23.51 0.03 21.58
C GLU A 246 24.78 -0.49 20.87
N GLY A 247 24.89 -0.22 19.57
CA GLY A 247 25.99 -0.69 18.72
C GLY A 247 25.77 -2.08 18.08
N ALA A 248 24.74 -2.83 18.49
CA ALA A 248 24.27 -3.99 17.74
C ALA A 248 23.12 -3.56 16.81
N SER A 249 23.19 -3.95 15.53
CA SER A 249 22.03 -3.80 14.65
C SER A 249 20.85 -4.58 15.27
N PRO A 250 19.61 -4.07 15.21
CA PRO A 250 18.44 -4.89 15.50
C PRO A 250 18.58 -6.17 14.66
N PRO A 251 18.22 -7.36 15.19
CA PRO A 251 18.37 -8.57 14.43
C PRO A 251 17.68 -8.36 13.08
N VAL A 252 18.49 -8.29 12.02
CA VAL A 252 17.97 -8.49 10.67
C VAL A 252 17.28 -9.83 10.77
N SER A 253 16.03 -9.91 10.32
CA SER A 253 15.33 -11.18 10.12
C SER A 253 16.12 -11.99 9.08
N SER A 254 17.24 -12.56 9.50
CA SER A 254 18.19 -13.35 8.72
C SER A 254 18.59 -14.60 9.48
N SER A 255 17.74 -15.10 10.37
CA SER A 255 17.58 -16.55 10.39
C SER A 255 16.61 -16.85 9.24
N LYS A 256 17.07 -17.57 8.22
CA LYS A 256 16.13 -18.38 7.44
C LYS A 256 15.45 -19.25 8.49
N SER A 257 14.19 -18.96 8.80
CA SER A 257 13.46 -19.75 9.78
C SER A 257 13.39 -21.16 9.19
N GLN A 258 13.85 -22.14 9.98
CA GLN A 258 13.72 -23.52 9.55
C GLN A 258 12.23 -23.82 9.37
N PRO A 259 11.85 -24.61 8.35
CA PRO A 259 10.50 -25.11 8.21
C PRO A 259 9.99 -25.71 9.53
N PRO A 260 8.74 -25.42 9.92
CA PRO A 260 8.23 -25.88 11.20
C PRO A 260 8.14 -27.40 11.24
N ALA A 261 8.28 -27.99 12.43
CA ALA A 261 8.18 -29.44 12.60
C ALA A 261 6.78 -29.98 12.27
N LYS A 262 5.73 -29.15 12.46
CA LYS A 262 4.34 -29.42 12.11
C LYS A 262 3.76 -28.21 11.39
N GLY A 263 2.84 -28.45 10.46
CA GLY A 263 2.13 -27.37 9.78
C GLY A 263 1.17 -26.63 10.70
N TYR A 264 0.83 -25.40 10.36
CA TYR A 264 -0.19 -24.60 11.05
C TYR A 264 -0.89 -23.62 10.10
N VAL A 265 -2.05 -23.10 10.53
CA VAL A 265 -2.81 -22.04 9.84
C VAL A 265 -2.85 -20.79 10.72
N THR A 266 -2.74 -19.60 10.13
CA THR A 266 -2.85 -18.32 10.84
C THR A 266 -3.61 -17.28 10.03
N THR A 267 -4.40 -16.44 10.69
CA THR A 267 -5.04 -15.24 10.11
C THR A 267 -4.26 -13.95 10.40
N GLY A 268 -3.09 -14.08 11.03
CA GLY A 268 -2.18 -12.96 11.28
C GLY A 268 -1.43 -12.50 10.02
N PRO A 269 -0.39 -11.65 10.20
CA PRO A 269 0.46 -11.22 9.09
C PRO A 269 1.07 -12.39 8.31
N ALA A 270 1.34 -12.17 7.02
CA ALA A 270 1.95 -13.17 6.15
C ALA A 270 3.26 -13.72 6.76
N PRO A 271 3.40 -15.05 6.93
CA PRO A 271 4.63 -15.66 7.44
C PRO A 271 5.83 -15.35 6.54
N GLY A 272 6.87 -14.74 7.11
CA GLY A 272 8.10 -14.35 6.41
C GLY A 272 9.31 -15.23 6.73
N GLY A 273 10.36 -15.14 5.90
CA GLY A 273 11.67 -15.76 6.17
C GLY A 273 11.77 -17.28 5.96
N LEU A 274 10.69 -17.94 5.55
CA LEU A 274 10.62 -19.38 5.32
C LEU A 274 11.06 -19.76 3.91
N THR A 275 11.93 -20.77 3.79
CA THR A 275 12.34 -21.37 2.51
C THR A 275 11.81 -22.80 2.42
N PRO A 276 11.05 -23.17 1.36
CA PRO A 276 10.60 -24.55 1.17
C PRO A 276 11.77 -25.53 1.03
N ARG A 277 11.65 -26.73 1.60
CA ARG A 277 12.67 -27.79 1.46
C ARG A 277 12.76 -28.24 0.00
N MET A 278 13.98 -28.43 -0.49
CA MET A 278 14.21 -28.92 -1.86
C MET A 278 14.28 -30.45 -1.98
N THR A 279 14.23 -31.16 -0.86
CA THR A 279 14.22 -32.62 -0.80
C THR A 279 13.12 -33.08 0.15
N LEU A 280 12.24 -33.97 -0.33
CA LEU A 280 11.11 -34.51 0.43
C LEU A 280 11.01 -36.01 0.21
N SER A 281 10.86 -36.78 1.29
CA SER A 281 10.50 -38.21 1.17
C SER A 281 9.04 -38.37 0.72
N ALA A 282 8.68 -39.52 0.18
CA ALA A 282 7.29 -39.84 -0.18
C ALA A 282 6.31 -39.64 1.00
N LYS A 283 6.75 -39.95 2.23
CA LYS A 283 5.98 -39.69 3.45
C LYS A 283 5.77 -38.19 3.66
N ALA A 284 6.85 -37.39 3.57
CA ALA A 284 6.75 -35.95 3.74
C ALA A 284 5.86 -35.31 2.67
N GLN A 285 5.94 -35.76 1.40
CA GLN A 285 5.04 -35.27 0.34
C GLN A 285 3.57 -35.51 0.69
N ARG A 286 3.23 -36.73 1.14
CA ARG A 286 1.87 -37.09 1.56
C ARG A 286 1.39 -36.26 2.75
N GLU A 287 2.21 -36.09 3.78
CA GLU A 287 1.89 -35.29 4.96
C GLU A 287 1.64 -33.81 4.61
N ASN A 288 2.48 -33.22 3.74
CA ASN A 288 2.30 -31.84 3.29
C ASN A 288 1.06 -31.68 2.41
N PHE A 289 0.78 -32.64 1.53
CA PHE A 289 -0.42 -32.65 0.71
C PHE A 289 -1.70 -32.76 1.55
N ASP A 290 -1.76 -33.76 2.44
CA ASP A 290 -2.93 -34.00 3.28
C ASP A 290 -3.17 -32.79 4.22
N PHE A 291 -2.10 -32.19 4.77
CA PHE A 291 -2.19 -30.96 5.57
C PHE A 291 -2.74 -29.78 4.76
N LEU A 292 -2.22 -29.53 3.55
CA LEU A 292 -2.72 -28.44 2.72
C LEU A 292 -4.19 -28.65 2.36
N CYS A 293 -4.58 -29.89 2.03
CA CYS A 293 -5.96 -30.20 1.72
C CYS A 293 -6.89 -29.91 2.90
N GLN A 294 -6.49 -30.28 4.11
CA GLN A 294 -7.23 -29.98 5.34
C GLN A 294 -7.27 -28.48 5.61
N ALA A 295 -6.15 -27.77 5.48
CA ALA A 295 -6.10 -26.34 5.69
C ALA A 295 -7.06 -25.58 4.75
N ILE A 296 -7.10 -25.97 3.47
CA ILE A 296 -8.05 -25.38 2.51
C ILE A 296 -9.49 -25.77 2.86
N ASP A 297 -9.76 -27.04 3.20
CA ASP A 297 -11.09 -27.53 3.60
C ASP A 297 -11.69 -26.73 4.77
N GLU A 298 -10.86 -26.46 5.78
CA GLU A 298 -11.29 -25.79 7.02
C GLU A 298 -11.33 -24.26 6.89
N THR A 299 -10.56 -23.69 5.95
CA THR A 299 -10.29 -22.23 5.91
C THR A 299 -10.86 -21.53 4.69
N TYR A 300 -11.06 -22.22 3.57
CA TYR A 300 -11.57 -21.60 2.36
C TYR A 300 -13.07 -21.31 2.46
N ALA A 301 -13.49 -20.10 2.05
CA ALA A 301 -14.87 -19.63 2.23
C ALA A 301 -15.77 -19.81 0.99
N ASP A 302 -15.20 -20.03 -0.20
CA ASP A 302 -15.93 -19.82 -1.45
C ASP A 302 -16.31 -21.12 -2.18
N PHE A 303 -16.23 -22.30 -1.53
CA PHE A 303 -16.51 -23.58 -2.19
C PHE A 303 -17.89 -23.61 -2.85
N GLU A 304 -18.95 -23.30 -2.10
CA GLU A 304 -20.31 -23.24 -2.62
C GLU A 304 -20.50 -22.12 -3.63
N LEU A 305 -19.92 -20.95 -3.37
CA LEU A 305 -19.99 -19.79 -4.26
C LEU A 305 -19.43 -20.12 -5.65
N LYS A 306 -18.36 -20.92 -5.69
CA LYS A 306 -17.63 -21.30 -6.90
C LYS A 306 -18.08 -22.66 -7.47
N GLY A 307 -19.00 -23.36 -6.80
CA GLY A 307 -19.44 -24.70 -7.19
C GLY A 307 -18.32 -25.73 -7.19
N ILE A 308 -17.38 -25.63 -6.25
CA ILE A 308 -16.21 -26.51 -6.17
C ILE A 308 -16.55 -27.73 -5.31
N ASN A 309 -16.48 -28.91 -5.91
CA ASN A 309 -16.49 -30.17 -5.15
C ASN A 309 -15.07 -30.47 -4.64
N TRP A 310 -14.78 -30.02 -3.42
CA TRP A 310 -13.44 -30.12 -2.86
C TRP A 310 -12.98 -31.56 -2.64
N ASP A 311 -13.87 -32.45 -2.21
CA ASP A 311 -13.55 -33.87 -2.02
C ASP A 311 -13.11 -34.53 -3.33
N GLU A 312 -13.80 -34.22 -4.43
CA GLU A 312 -13.41 -34.71 -5.75
C GLU A 312 -12.06 -34.15 -6.18
N VAL A 313 -11.81 -32.85 -5.98
CA VAL A 313 -10.51 -32.23 -6.27
C VAL A 313 -9.40 -32.93 -5.48
N ARG A 314 -9.55 -33.08 -4.17
CA ARG A 314 -8.60 -33.77 -3.30
C ARG A 314 -8.31 -35.18 -3.80
N ARG A 315 -9.34 -35.94 -4.13
CA ARG A 315 -9.22 -37.32 -4.63
C ARG A 315 -8.41 -37.39 -5.94
N ARG A 316 -8.72 -36.53 -6.91
CA ARG A 316 -7.99 -36.46 -8.19
C ARG A 316 -6.51 -36.13 -8.01
N TYR A 317 -6.19 -35.15 -7.16
CA TYR A 317 -4.80 -34.72 -6.96
C TYR A 317 -4.01 -35.70 -6.08
N ARG A 318 -4.66 -36.36 -5.12
CA ARG A 318 -4.03 -37.41 -4.31
C ARG A 318 -3.56 -38.58 -5.16
N ALA A 319 -4.33 -38.95 -6.19
CA ALA A 319 -3.98 -40.00 -7.14
C ALA A 319 -2.77 -39.64 -8.03
N ARG A 320 -2.39 -38.36 -8.12
CA ARG A 320 -1.26 -37.85 -8.91
C ARG A 320 0.03 -37.70 -8.10
N LEU A 321 0.01 -38.02 -6.81
CA LEU A 321 1.22 -38.02 -5.99
C LEU A 321 2.18 -39.12 -6.46
N ASP A 322 3.35 -38.71 -6.92
CA ASP A 322 4.44 -39.61 -7.27
C ASP A 322 5.46 -39.69 -6.11
N PRO A 323 5.65 -40.86 -5.47
CA PRO A 323 6.59 -41.01 -4.35
C PRO A 323 8.05 -40.71 -4.72
N ASN A 324 8.39 -40.71 -6.02
CA ASN A 324 9.72 -40.44 -6.53
C ASN A 324 9.87 -39.01 -7.11
N ALA A 325 8.82 -38.19 -7.04
CA ALA A 325 8.85 -36.82 -7.54
C ALA A 325 9.91 -35.96 -6.83
N SER A 326 10.56 -35.08 -7.57
CA SER A 326 11.35 -34.00 -6.99
C SER A 326 10.46 -33.03 -6.19
N ALA A 327 11.04 -32.27 -5.27
CA ALA A 327 10.28 -31.25 -4.53
C ALA A 327 9.65 -30.20 -5.48
N ASP A 328 10.33 -29.84 -6.57
CA ASP A 328 9.79 -28.93 -7.57
C ASP A 328 8.53 -29.51 -8.24
N HIS A 329 8.58 -30.78 -8.68
CA HIS A 329 7.41 -31.44 -9.28
C HIS A 329 6.25 -31.52 -8.28
N PHE A 330 6.53 -31.80 -7.01
CA PHE A 330 5.53 -31.80 -5.94
C PHE A 330 4.92 -30.39 -5.73
N TYR A 331 5.72 -29.32 -5.70
CA TYR A 331 5.22 -27.96 -5.55
C TYR A 331 4.40 -27.49 -6.76
N ARG A 332 4.74 -27.92 -7.98
CA ARG A 332 3.89 -27.72 -9.17
C ARG A 332 2.53 -28.39 -9.02
N LEU A 333 2.49 -29.60 -8.47
CA LEU A 333 1.23 -30.30 -8.20
C LEU A 333 0.39 -29.52 -7.16
N LEU A 334 1.00 -29.01 -6.09
CA LEU A 334 0.30 -28.18 -5.10
C LEU A 334 -0.17 -26.84 -5.67
N PHE A 335 0.62 -26.22 -6.53
CA PHE A 335 0.20 -25.02 -7.26
C PHE A 335 -1.07 -25.29 -8.08
N GLN A 336 -1.09 -26.39 -8.85
CA GLN A 336 -2.25 -26.78 -9.65
C GLN A 336 -3.46 -27.11 -8.77
N LEU A 337 -3.25 -27.77 -7.63
CA LEU A 337 -4.31 -28.02 -6.64
C LEU A 337 -4.94 -26.70 -6.16
N VAL A 338 -4.13 -25.72 -5.78
CA VAL A 338 -4.62 -24.40 -5.32
C VAL A 338 -5.31 -23.64 -6.46
N ASN A 339 -4.84 -23.80 -7.70
CA ASN A 339 -5.49 -23.20 -8.87
C ASN A 339 -6.92 -23.72 -9.12
N GLU A 340 -7.29 -24.91 -8.62
CA GLU A 340 -8.66 -25.42 -8.71
C GLU A 340 -9.66 -24.56 -7.92
N LEU A 341 -9.17 -23.73 -6.98
CA LEU A 341 -9.99 -22.77 -6.23
C LEU A 341 -10.53 -21.62 -7.10
N ARG A 342 -9.94 -21.37 -8.28
CA ARG A 342 -10.39 -20.31 -9.21
C ARG A 342 -10.51 -18.96 -8.49
N ASP A 343 -9.44 -18.59 -7.80
CA ASP A 343 -9.41 -17.46 -6.87
C ASP A 343 -8.08 -16.70 -6.97
N THR A 344 -8.16 -15.40 -7.27
CA THR A 344 -7.01 -14.51 -7.41
C THR A 344 -6.29 -14.25 -6.07
N HIS A 345 -6.83 -14.61 -4.90
CA HIS A 345 -6.19 -14.36 -3.60
C HIS A 345 -5.67 -15.62 -2.91
N SER A 346 -6.00 -16.81 -3.41
CA SER A 346 -5.44 -18.07 -2.94
C SER A 346 -4.23 -18.48 -3.79
N SER A 347 -3.03 -18.51 -3.19
CA SER A 347 -1.80 -18.87 -3.92
C SER A 347 -0.63 -19.20 -3.01
N LEU A 348 0.33 -19.96 -3.56
CA LEU A 348 1.64 -20.17 -2.96
C LEU A 348 2.38 -18.82 -2.90
N GLN A 349 3.00 -18.51 -1.76
CA GLN A 349 3.62 -17.20 -1.49
C GLN A 349 5.13 -17.21 -1.68
N ASN A 350 5.80 -18.26 -1.21
CA ASN A 350 7.26 -18.41 -1.23
C ASN A 350 7.75 -19.50 -2.20
N TYR A 351 6.91 -19.86 -3.17
CA TYR A 351 7.28 -20.66 -4.33
C TYR A 351 6.76 -19.98 -5.58
N ARG A 352 7.62 -19.82 -6.58
CA ARG A 352 7.25 -19.26 -7.88
C ARG A 352 7.55 -20.30 -8.95
N LEU A 353 6.58 -20.53 -9.81
CA LEU A 353 6.82 -21.28 -11.02
C LEU A 353 7.77 -20.49 -11.93
N PRO A 354 8.69 -21.18 -12.62
CA PRO A 354 9.34 -20.59 -13.79
C PRO A 354 8.25 -20.15 -14.77
N SER A 355 8.21 -18.85 -15.05
CA SER A 355 7.36 -18.28 -16.10
C SER A 355 8.22 -18.02 -17.32
N PRO A 356 7.74 -18.33 -18.54
CA PRO A 356 8.47 -17.98 -19.74
C PRO A 356 8.67 -16.47 -19.81
N ALA A 357 9.90 -16.03 -20.10
CA ALA A 357 10.28 -14.61 -20.11
C ALA A 357 10.53 -14.07 -21.52
N GLY A 358 10.66 -14.95 -22.51
CA GLY A 358 10.92 -14.57 -23.89
C GLY A 358 9.64 -14.04 -24.56
N GLN A 359 9.75 -12.90 -25.25
CA GLN A 359 8.67 -12.27 -26.01
C GLN A 359 9.16 -11.73 -27.36
N PRO A 360 8.28 -11.62 -28.37
CA PRO A 360 8.65 -11.18 -29.72
C PRO A 360 8.64 -9.64 -29.90
N GLY A 361 8.61 -8.86 -28.82
CA GLY A 361 8.49 -7.39 -28.90
C GLY A 361 7.12 -6.88 -29.37
N LEU A 362 6.06 -7.67 -29.15
CA LEU A 362 4.67 -7.34 -29.41
C LEU A 362 3.90 -7.19 -28.10
N THR A 363 2.97 -6.24 -28.04
CA THR A 363 1.97 -6.17 -26.97
C THR A 363 0.62 -6.56 -27.54
N VAL A 364 -0.06 -7.48 -26.85
CA VAL A 364 -1.40 -7.97 -27.20
C VAL A 364 -2.35 -7.62 -26.09
N ASP A 365 -3.54 -7.15 -26.46
CA ASP A 365 -4.63 -6.89 -25.52
C ASP A 365 -5.96 -7.45 -26.06
N LEU A 366 -6.98 -7.55 -25.20
CA LEU A 366 -8.29 -8.06 -25.58
C LEU A 366 -9.27 -6.95 -25.95
N PHE A 367 -9.90 -7.10 -27.12
CA PHE A 367 -11.08 -6.35 -27.53
C PHE A 367 -12.18 -7.35 -27.86
N GLU A 368 -13.36 -7.17 -27.27
CA GLU A 368 -14.51 -8.05 -27.47
C GLU A 368 -14.19 -9.55 -27.25
N GLY A 369 -13.30 -9.84 -26.29
CA GLY A 369 -12.87 -11.19 -25.93
C GLY A 369 -11.82 -11.82 -26.86
N LYS A 370 -11.34 -11.09 -27.87
CA LYS A 370 -10.34 -11.57 -28.83
C LYS A 370 -9.01 -10.84 -28.67
N PRO A 371 -7.87 -11.53 -28.87
CA PRO A 371 -6.54 -10.92 -28.76
C PRO A 371 -6.17 -10.12 -30.01
N PHE A 372 -5.75 -8.88 -29.83
CA PHE A 372 -5.25 -8.00 -30.88
C PHE A 372 -3.90 -7.40 -30.52
N VAL A 373 -3.05 -7.24 -31.52
CA VAL A 373 -1.79 -6.49 -31.38
C VAL A 373 -2.13 -5.01 -31.15
N VAL A 374 -1.65 -4.43 -30.05
CA VAL A 374 -1.86 -3.01 -29.70
C VAL A 374 -0.59 -2.17 -29.79
N ALA A 375 0.57 -2.82 -29.74
CA ALA A 375 1.86 -2.15 -29.94
C ALA A 375 2.90 -3.12 -30.52
N VAL A 376 3.85 -2.54 -31.25
CA VAL A 376 4.97 -3.24 -31.89
C VAL A 376 6.23 -2.46 -31.59
N ASN A 377 7.24 -3.08 -30.97
CA ASN A 377 8.51 -2.43 -30.71
C ASN A 377 9.25 -2.22 -32.05
N ALA A 378 9.71 -0.99 -32.29
CA ALA A 378 10.30 -0.60 -33.58
C ALA A 378 11.54 -1.41 -33.97
N ASP A 379 12.29 -1.93 -33.00
CA ASP A 379 13.51 -2.74 -33.18
C ASP A 379 13.26 -4.26 -33.22
N SER A 380 12.01 -4.69 -33.09
CA SER A 380 11.63 -6.11 -33.05
C SER A 380 11.61 -6.77 -34.43
N ASP A 381 11.72 -8.10 -34.45
CA ASP A 381 11.51 -8.88 -35.67
C ASP A 381 10.07 -8.77 -36.18
N ALA A 382 9.10 -8.57 -35.29
CA ALA A 382 7.73 -8.33 -35.68
C ALA A 382 7.58 -7.02 -36.47
N ALA A 383 8.29 -5.95 -36.10
CA ALA A 383 8.33 -4.71 -36.87
C ALA A 383 8.99 -4.92 -38.24
N LYS A 384 10.11 -5.67 -38.31
CA LYS A 384 10.78 -6.01 -39.59
C LYS A 384 9.89 -6.84 -40.51
N ALA A 385 9.07 -7.72 -39.93
CA ALA A 385 8.07 -8.52 -40.62
C ALA A 385 6.81 -7.72 -41.03
N GLY A 386 6.73 -6.44 -40.68
CA GLY A 386 5.63 -5.56 -41.08
C GLY A 386 4.37 -5.65 -40.23
N VAL A 387 4.43 -6.28 -39.05
CA VAL A 387 3.29 -6.35 -38.12
C VAL A 387 2.87 -4.95 -37.69
N LYS A 388 1.56 -4.70 -37.65
CA LYS A 388 0.97 -3.41 -37.24
C LYS A 388 -0.05 -3.61 -36.12
N PRO A 389 -0.26 -2.59 -35.26
CA PRO A 389 -1.41 -2.57 -34.36
C PRO A 389 -2.73 -2.79 -35.12
N GLY A 390 -3.69 -3.47 -34.49
CA GLY A 390 -4.98 -3.82 -35.07
C GLY A 390 -5.08 -5.25 -35.61
N ALA A 391 -3.96 -5.98 -35.74
CA ALA A 391 -3.99 -7.37 -36.18
C ALA A 391 -4.56 -8.30 -35.10
N GLU A 392 -5.53 -9.14 -35.47
CA GLU A 392 -6.09 -10.19 -34.59
C GLU A 392 -5.10 -11.36 -34.51
N VAL A 393 -4.79 -11.83 -33.30
CA VAL A 393 -3.97 -13.03 -33.09
C VAL A 393 -4.87 -14.26 -33.18
N LEU A 394 -4.68 -15.09 -34.20
CA LEU A 394 -5.51 -16.28 -34.43
C LEU A 394 -4.92 -17.52 -33.74
N ALA A 395 -3.60 -17.71 -33.85
CA ALA A 395 -2.89 -18.83 -33.24
C ALA A 395 -1.43 -18.48 -32.90
N VAL A 396 -0.92 -19.15 -31.87
CA VAL A 396 0.48 -19.08 -31.42
C VAL A 396 1.00 -20.50 -31.28
N ASP A 397 2.07 -20.83 -32.00
CA ASP A 397 2.67 -22.16 -32.06
C ASP A 397 1.65 -23.26 -32.43
N GLY A 398 0.78 -22.94 -33.40
CA GLY A 398 -0.28 -23.83 -33.89
C GLY A 398 -1.48 -24.01 -32.93
N LEU A 399 -1.50 -23.31 -31.79
CA LEU A 399 -2.60 -23.33 -30.84
C LEU A 399 -3.42 -22.05 -30.92
N SER A 400 -4.75 -22.20 -31.04
CA SER A 400 -5.68 -21.07 -30.94
C SER A 400 -5.63 -20.42 -29.55
N PHE A 401 -6.16 -19.21 -29.43
CA PHE A 401 -6.23 -18.52 -28.13
C PHE A 401 -6.90 -19.38 -27.05
N GLU A 402 -8.03 -20.02 -27.33
CA GLU A 402 -8.72 -20.91 -26.38
C GLU A 402 -7.88 -22.13 -25.98
N ALA A 403 -7.14 -22.72 -26.92
CA ALA A 403 -6.24 -23.83 -26.64
C ALA A 403 -5.07 -23.39 -25.75
N LYS A 404 -4.51 -22.20 -26.00
CA LYS A 404 -3.48 -21.58 -25.14
C LYS A 404 -4.01 -21.30 -23.75
N LEU A 405 -5.22 -20.75 -23.60
CA LEU A 405 -5.84 -20.55 -22.28
C LEU A 405 -5.91 -21.85 -21.49
N LYS A 406 -6.30 -22.96 -22.14
CA LYS A 406 -6.35 -24.29 -21.51
C LYS A 406 -4.97 -24.80 -21.09
N GLU A 407 -3.96 -24.65 -21.94
CA GLU A 407 -2.56 -24.99 -21.64
C GLU A 407 -2.06 -24.20 -20.41
N MET A 408 -2.33 -22.90 -20.39
CA MET A 408 -1.89 -21.96 -19.36
C MET A 408 -2.47 -22.25 -17.99
N ARG A 409 -3.66 -22.87 -17.86
CA ARG A 409 -4.24 -23.20 -16.55
C ARG A 409 -3.33 -24.08 -15.67
N SER A 410 -2.37 -24.79 -16.27
CA SER A 410 -1.43 -25.66 -15.57
C SER A 410 -0.25 -24.92 -14.91
N TRP A 411 0.04 -23.68 -15.32
CA TRP A 411 1.22 -22.92 -14.87
C TRP A 411 0.96 -21.43 -14.61
N LEU A 412 -0.07 -20.85 -15.22
CA LEU A 412 -0.53 -19.50 -14.92
C LEU A 412 -1.44 -19.53 -13.70
N ARG A 413 -1.35 -18.49 -12.88
CA ARG A 413 -2.15 -18.37 -11.66
C ARG A 413 -3.64 -18.36 -11.99
N ALA A 414 -4.44 -19.03 -11.17
CA ALA A 414 -5.88 -18.90 -11.23
C ALA A 414 -6.34 -17.46 -10.92
N CYS A 415 -7.46 -17.08 -11.52
CA CYS A 415 -8.14 -15.83 -11.22
C CYS A 415 -9.57 -16.09 -10.77
N SER A 416 -10.11 -15.12 -10.03
CA SER A 416 -11.46 -15.16 -9.48
C SER A 416 -12.56 -15.31 -10.54
N SER A 417 -12.36 -14.77 -11.74
CA SER A 417 -13.29 -14.87 -12.87
C SER A 417 -12.57 -15.34 -14.14
N ASP A 418 -13.32 -15.91 -15.10
CA ASP A 418 -12.74 -16.30 -16.40
C ASP A 418 -12.27 -15.08 -17.20
N ARG A 419 -12.99 -13.96 -17.07
CA ARG A 419 -12.63 -12.67 -17.65
C ARG A 419 -11.25 -12.19 -17.14
N ALA A 420 -11.06 -12.22 -15.83
CA ALA A 420 -9.78 -11.93 -15.20
C ALA A 420 -8.65 -12.84 -15.69
N PHE A 421 -8.91 -14.15 -15.77
CA PHE A 421 -7.93 -15.13 -16.25
C PHE A 421 -7.55 -14.88 -17.71
N ARG A 422 -8.52 -14.56 -18.57
CA ARG A 422 -8.27 -14.22 -19.98
C ARG A 422 -7.37 -13.01 -20.13
N ARG A 423 -7.56 -11.95 -19.31
CA ARG A 423 -6.70 -10.77 -19.33
C ARG A 423 -5.26 -11.10 -18.93
N GLU A 424 -5.09 -11.81 -17.81
CA GLU A 424 -3.76 -12.25 -17.36
C GLU A 424 -3.08 -13.13 -18.41
N ALA A 425 -3.83 -14.09 -18.98
CA ALA A 425 -3.32 -14.99 -20.00
C ALA A 425 -3.00 -14.27 -21.32
N CYS A 426 -3.74 -13.23 -21.69
CA CYS A 426 -3.45 -12.40 -22.86
C CYS A 426 -2.07 -11.74 -22.75
N GLY A 427 -1.71 -11.22 -21.57
CA GLY A 427 -0.38 -10.66 -21.30
C GLY A 427 0.76 -11.69 -21.40
N GLN A 428 0.44 -12.98 -21.28
CA GLN A 428 1.38 -14.10 -21.42
C GLN A 428 1.24 -14.86 -22.74
N LEU A 429 0.35 -14.44 -23.65
CA LEU A 429 -0.03 -15.19 -24.84
C LEU A 429 1.16 -15.54 -25.74
N LEU A 430 2.09 -14.59 -25.86
CA LEU A 430 3.27 -14.71 -26.73
C LEU A 430 4.51 -15.20 -25.97
N ALA A 431 4.40 -15.44 -24.66
CA ALA A 431 5.53 -15.80 -23.83
C ALA A 431 6.05 -17.21 -24.15
N GLY A 432 7.36 -17.38 -24.11
CA GLY A 432 8.04 -18.66 -24.31
C GLY A 432 9.49 -18.60 -23.85
N GLU A 433 10.26 -19.66 -24.12
CA GLU A 433 11.68 -19.68 -23.76
C GLU A 433 12.46 -18.64 -24.58
N PRO A 434 13.34 -17.82 -23.96
CA PRO A 434 14.20 -16.91 -24.69
C PRO A 434 15.08 -17.63 -25.73
N GLY A 435 15.20 -17.06 -26.92
CA GLY A 435 15.90 -17.63 -28.08
C GLY A 435 15.09 -18.68 -28.86
N SER A 436 13.89 -19.03 -28.40
CA SER A 436 12.99 -19.93 -29.16
C SER A 436 12.32 -19.20 -30.33
N GLN A 437 12.02 -19.96 -31.38
CA GLN A 437 11.20 -19.50 -32.50
C GLN A 437 9.71 -19.70 -32.16
N MET A 438 8.89 -18.75 -32.58
CA MET A 438 7.44 -18.75 -32.43
C MET A 438 6.79 -18.68 -33.80
N VAL A 439 5.75 -19.48 -34.03
CA VAL A 439 4.88 -19.32 -35.21
C VAL A 439 3.64 -18.53 -34.80
N LEU A 440 3.43 -17.36 -35.40
CA LEU A 440 2.31 -16.47 -35.14
C LEU A 440 1.40 -16.41 -36.36
N GLU A 441 0.15 -16.83 -36.20
CA GLU A 441 -0.91 -16.61 -37.19
C GLU A 441 -1.71 -15.38 -36.79
N LEU A 442 -1.77 -14.39 -37.68
CA LEU A 442 -2.47 -13.14 -37.45
C LEU A 442 -3.32 -12.74 -38.64
N ARG A 443 -4.36 -11.94 -38.38
CA ARG A 443 -5.19 -11.32 -39.40
C ARG A 443 -5.12 -9.80 -39.25
N PRO A 444 -4.41 -9.09 -40.15
CA PRO A 444 -4.41 -7.63 -40.16
C PRO A 444 -5.82 -7.08 -40.45
N PRO A 445 -6.10 -5.81 -40.10
CA PRO A 445 -7.33 -5.14 -40.53
C PRO A 445 -7.46 -5.19 -42.05
N ASP A 446 -8.62 -5.65 -42.55
CA ASP A 446 -8.97 -5.68 -43.97
C ASP A 446 -8.02 -6.49 -44.88
N SER A 447 -7.26 -7.45 -44.32
CA SER A 447 -6.33 -8.32 -45.06
C SER A 447 -6.62 -9.80 -44.86
N HIS A 448 -5.94 -10.65 -45.63
CA HIS A 448 -5.93 -12.10 -45.45
C HIS A 448 -5.09 -12.49 -44.22
N THR A 449 -5.31 -13.71 -43.75
CA THR A 449 -4.49 -14.30 -42.68
C THR A 449 -3.03 -14.44 -43.15
N GLU A 450 -2.11 -14.08 -42.27
CA GLU A 450 -0.67 -14.19 -42.46
C GLU A 450 -0.05 -15.05 -41.36
N THR A 451 1.00 -15.79 -41.70
CA THR A 451 1.77 -16.61 -40.77
C THR A 451 3.21 -16.13 -40.75
N LEU A 452 3.71 -15.82 -39.56
CA LEU A 452 5.06 -15.28 -39.34
C LEU A 452 5.83 -16.18 -38.38
N THR A 453 7.13 -16.30 -38.61
CA THR A 453 8.06 -16.90 -37.67
C THR A 453 8.86 -15.79 -37.00
N LEU A 454 8.78 -15.70 -35.67
CA LEU A 454 9.39 -14.63 -34.87
C LEU A 454 10.27 -15.24 -33.77
N GLU A 455 11.40 -14.61 -33.45
CA GLU A 455 12.20 -15.01 -32.30
C GLU A 455 11.65 -14.39 -31.01
N ARG A 456 11.58 -15.20 -29.95
CA ARG A 456 11.30 -14.71 -28.59
C ARG A 456 12.58 -14.22 -27.94
N THR A 457 12.69 -12.92 -27.70
CA THR A 457 13.84 -12.30 -27.05
C THR A 457 13.53 -11.93 -25.60
N LEU A 458 14.53 -11.59 -24.80
CA LEU A 458 14.31 -11.03 -23.45
C LEU A 458 13.75 -9.60 -23.46
N ARG A 459 13.36 -9.06 -24.62
CA ARG A 459 12.78 -7.72 -24.75
C ARG A 459 11.25 -7.85 -24.78
N PRO A 460 10.54 -7.46 -23.71
CA PRO A 460 9.08 -7.46 -23.73
C PRO A 460 8.53 -6.40 -24.71
N GLY A 461 7.30 -6.60 -25.17
CA GLY A 461 6.57 -5.56 -25.90
C GLY A 461 6.31 -4.36 -24.98
N ASN A 462 6.51 -3.14 -25.49
CA ASN A 462 6.16 -1.93 -24.77
C ASN A 462 4.67 -1.63 -24.95
N PRO A 463 3.88 -1.55 -23.86
CA PRO A 463 2.49 -1.13 -24.00
C PRO A 463 2.41 0.29 -24.57
N PRO A 464 1.32 0.62 -25.28
CA PRO A 464 1.12 1.98 -25.78
C PRO A 464 1.13 2.98 -24.61
N PRO A 465 1.67 4.19 -24.80
CA PRO A 465 1.63 5.20 -23.77
C PRO A 465 0.16 5.56 -23.45
N PRO A 466 -0.15 5.88 -22.18
CA PRO A 466 -1.51 6.26 -21.81
C PRO A 466 -1.91 7.54 -22.55
N THR A 467 -3.09 7.54 -23.17
CA THR A 467 -3.69 8.71 -23.80
C THR A 467 -4.54 9.47 -22.77
N PHE A 468 -4.32 10.78 -22.67
CA PHE A 468 -5.10 11.64 -21.78
C PHE A 468 -6.12 12.47 -22.58
N PRO A 469 -7.35 12.66 -22.07
CA PRO A 469 -8.42 13.31 -22.83
C PRO A 469 -8.34 14.85 -22.85
N CYS A 470 -7.42 15.43 -22.08
CA CYS A 470 -7.18 16.86 -21.99
C CYS A 470 -5.78 17.11 -21.43
N GLU A 471 -5.39 18.38 -21.27
CA GLU A 471 -4.21 18.73 -20.50
C GLU A 471 -4.42 18.33 -19.02
N MET A 472 -3.48 17.55 -18.49
CA MET A 472 -3.59 16.95 -17.17
C MET A 472 -2.45 17.42 -16.27
N THR A 473 -2.77 17.68 -15.01
CA THR A 473 -1.79 17.70 -13.93
C THR A 473 -1.48 16.26 -13.54
N HIS A 474 -0.21 15.86 -13.65
CA HIS A 474 0.23 14.50 -13.34
C HIS A 474 0.85 14.44 -11.94
N GLN A 475 0.31 13.56 -11.09
CA GLN A 475 0.92 13.17 -9.82
C GLN A 475 1.33 11.69 -9.90
N GLN A 476 1.68 11.06 -8.78
CA GLN A 476 2.15 9.67 -8.80
C GLN A 476 1.03 8.68 -9.15
N PHE A 477 -0.15 8.85 -8.57
CA PHE A 477 -1.29 7.96 -8.77
C PHE A 477 -2.55 8.68 -9.26
N VAL A 478 -2.70 9.97 -8.92
CA VAL A 478 -3.89 10.75 -9.30
C VAL A 478 -3.53 11.82 -10.33
N HIS A 479 -4.07 11.67 -11.53
CA HIS A 479 -3.96 12.67 -12.59
C HIS A 479 -5.30 13.39 -12.73
N PHE A 480 -5.30 14.70 -12.94
CA PHE A 480 -6.57 15.44 -13.08
C PHE A 480 -6.47 16.61 -14.05
N GLY A 481 -7.60 17.00 -14.61
CA GLY A 481 -7.71 18.09 -15.59
C GLY A 481 -9.16 18.47 -15.83
N ARG A 482 -9.38 19.46 -16.71
CA ARG A 482 -10.72 19.89 -17.11
C ARG A 482 -10.95 19.58 -18.58
N LEU A 483 -12.04 18.88 -18.85
CA LEU A 483 -12.46 18.59 -20.21
C LEU A 483 -12.96 19.86 -20.91
N PRO A 484 -12.91 19.95 -22.25
CA PRO A 484 -13.44 21.10 -22.99
C PRO A 484 -14.92 21.42 -22.70
N SER A 485 -15.69 20.43 -22.22
CA SER A 485 -17.09 20.58 -21.78
C SER A 485 -17.25 21.32 -20.45
N GLY A 486 -16.16 21.61 -19.74
CA GLY A 486 -16.14 22.18 -18.39
C GLY A 486 -16.23 21.15 -17.26
N LEU A 487 -16.49 19.87 -17.57
CA LEU A 487 -16.47 18.76 -16.60
C LEU A 487 -15.05 18.54 -16.06
N GLY A 488 -14.96 18.18 -14.78
CA GLY A 488 -13.69 17.75 -14.19
C GLY A 488 -13.40 16.30 -14.55
N TYR A 489 -12.14 15.97 -14.73
CA TYR A 489 -11.67 14.61 -14.99
C TYR A 489 -10.57 14.25 -14.00
N ILE A 490 -10.72 13.10 -13.32
CA ILE A 490 -9.74 12.57 -12.37
C ILE A 490 -9.49 11.11 -12.75
N ARG A 491 -8.24 10.73 -13.02
CA ARG A 491 -7.80 9.34 -13.19
C ARG A 491 -6.99 8.90 -11.99
N ILE A 492 -7.39 7.80 -11.36
CA ILE A 492 -6.64 7.15 -10.26
C ILE A 492 -6.10 5.83 -10.79
N THR A 493 -4.79 5.78 -11.05
CA THR A 493 -4.13 4.63 -11.68
C THR A 493 -3.90 3.46 -10.72
N SER A 494 -3.84 3.73 -9.42
CA SER A 494 -3.61 2.70 -8.41
C SER A 494 -4.04 3.15 -7.01
N PHE A 495 -4.42 2.20 -6.16
CA PHE A 495 -4.62 2.42 -4.71
C PHE A 495 -3.46 1.93 -3.85
N LEU A 496 -2.28 1.65 -4.42
CA LEU A 496 -1.14 1.02 -3.73
C LEU A 496 -0.58 1.78 -2.52
N SER A 497 -0.94 3.05 -2.32
CA SER A 497 -0.43 3.85 -1.19
C SER A 497 -1.48 4.83 -0.69
N HIS A 498 -2.04 4.58 0.50
CA HIS A 498 -2.96 5.52 1.13
C HIS A 498 -2.31 6.89 1.39
N GLU A 499 -1.08 6.92 1.91
CA GLU A 499 -0.36 8.16 2.25
C GLU A 499 -0.11 9.07 1.04
N GLN A 500 -0.12 8.50 -0.18
CA GLN A 500 0.07 9.25 -1.42
C GLN A 500 -1.27 9.53 -2.13
N VAL A 501 -2.15 8.54 -2.25
CA VAL A 501 -3.43 8.70 -2.96
C VAL A 501 -4.34 9.73 -2.28
N ALA A 502 -4.41 9.73 -0.95
CA ALA A 502 -5.29 10.65 -0.22
C ALA A 502 -4.97 12.15 -0.49
N PRO A 503 -3.73 12.65 -0.25
CA PRO A 503 -3.41 14.04 -0.54
C PRO A 503 -3.42 14.38 -2.02
N GLU A 504 -3.07 13.42 -2.91
CA GLU A 504 -3.15 13.64 -4.35
C GLU A 504 -4.60 13.81 -4.84
N PHE A 505 -5.53 13.02 -4.29
CA PHE A 505 -6.95 13.13 -4.58
C PHE A 505 -7.54 14.41 -4.01
N ASP A 506 -7.18 14.81 -2.78
CA ASP A 506 -7.66 16.07 -2.20
C ASP A 506 -7.22 17.29 -3.03
N ARG A 507 -5.98 17.30 -3.55
CA ARG A 507 -5.52 18.33 -4.48
C ARG A 507 -6.32 18.35 -5.79
N ALA A 508 -6.56 17.19 -6.37
CA ALA A 508 -7.37 17.07 -7.58
C ALA A 508 -8.80 17.58 -7.36
N LEU A 509 -9.41 17.19 -6.24
CA LEU A 509 -10.77 17.56 -5.90
C LEU A 509 -10.90 19.06 -5.58
N GLU A 510 -9.90 19.65 -4.93
CA GLU A 510 -9.83 21.08 -4.67
C GLU A 510 -9.71 21.90 -5.97
N ALA A 511 -8.84 21.47 -6.88
CA ALA A 511 -8.66 22.13 -8.18
C ALA A 511 -9.91 22.04 -9.09
N LEU A 512 -10.76 21.05 -8.85
CA LEU A 512 -12.00 20.80 -9.59
C LEU A 512 -13.25 21.08 -8.75
N ARG A 513 -13.12 21.87 -7.68
CA ARG A 513 -14.22 22.17 -6.73
C ARG A 513 -15.46 22.76 -7.42
N ASP A 514 -15.27 23.61 -8.42
CA ASP A 514 -16.31 24.27 -9.20
C ASP A 514 -16.77 23.48 -10.43
N ALA A 515 -16.20 22.29 -10.67
CA ALA A 515 -16.63 21.45 -11.78
C ALA A 515 -18.11 21.03 -11.60
N PRO A 516 -18.97 21.22 -12.61
CA PRO A 516 -20.40 20.91 -12.47
C PRO A 516 -20.64 19.40 -12.35
N GLY A 517 -19.74 18.56 -12.88
CA GLY A 517 -19.73 17.11 -12.72
C GLY A 517 -18.31 16.57 -12.85
N LEU A 518 -18.07 15.37 -12.34
CA LEU A 518 -16.78 14.68 -12.42
C LEU A 518 -16.88 13.38 -13.23
N VAL A 519 -15.92 13.19 -14.13
CA VAL A 519 -15.55 11.87 -14.63
C VAL A 519 -14.42 11.36 -13.74
N LEU A 520 -14.66 10.25 -13.05
CA LEU A 520 -13.67 9.56 -12.24
C LEU A 520 -13.28 8.28 -12.97
N ASP A 521 -12.03 8.18 -13.44
CA ASP A 521 -11.53 7.04 -14.20
C ASP A 521 -10.62 6.16 -13.34
N ILE A 522 -11.04 4.91 -13.13
CA ILE A 522 -10.26 3.87 -12.44
C ILE A 522 -10.08 2.62 -13.31
N ARG A 523 -10.25 2.76 -14.64
CA ARG A 523 -9.85 1.71 -15.59
C ARG A 523 -8.38 1.39 -15.36
N ASP A 524 -8.05 0.10 -15.43
CA ASP A 524 -6.70 -0.45 -15.25
C ASP A 524 -6.14 -0.33 -13.82
N ASN A 525 -6.96 0.06 -12.83
CA ASN A 525 -6.51 0.16 -11.44
C ASN A 525 -6.51 -1.22 -10.76
N PRO A 526 -5.35 -1.78 -10.38
CA PRO A 526 -5.26 -3.13 -9.83
C PRO A 526 -5.64 -3.20 -8.33
N GLY A 527 -5.97 -2.07 -7.71
CA GLY A 527 -6.28 -1.97 -6.28
C GLY A 527 -5.09 -1.54 -5.42
N GLY A 528 -5.07 -2.01 -4.16
CA GLY A 528 -4.21 -1.52 -3.08
C GLY A 528 -4.97 -1.33 -1.77
N PHE A 529 -4.80 -0.20 -1.09
CA PHE A 529 -5.45 0.13 0.20
C PHE A 529 -5.77 1.63 0.40
N GLY A 530 -5.57 2.48 -0.61
CA GLY A 530 -5.80 3.93 -0.55
C GLY A 530 -7.24 4.41 -0.83
N GLN A 531 -8.18 3.51 -1.10
CA GLN A 531 -9.50 3.84 -1.64
C GLN A 531 -10.46 4.51 -0.63
N LEU A 532 -10.34 4.20 0.67
CA LEU A 532 -11.34 4.63 1.67
C LEU A 532 -11.42 6.15 1.83
N HIS A 533 -10.29 6.85 1.76
CA HIS A 533 -10.26 8.32 1.81
C HIS A 533 -11.06 8.92 0.65
N VAL A 534 -10.82 8.42 -0.56
CA VAL A 534 -11.52 8.85 -1.77
C VAL A 534 -13.03 8.64 -1.63
N VAL A 535 -13.47 7.50 -1.08
CA VAL A 535 -14.90 7.25 -0.82
C VAL A 535 -15.48 8.29 0.15
N GLY A 536 -14.79 8.56 1.26
CA GLY A 536 -15.23 9.56 2.25
C GLY A 536 -15.40 10.97 1.67
N ARG A 537 -14.56 11.35 0.71
CA ARG A 537 -14.64 12.64 -0.02
C ARG A 537 -15.84 12.74 -0.98
N LEU A 538 -16.45 11.61 -1.33
CA LEU A 538 -17.53 11.53 -2.32
C LEU A 538 -18.89 11.19 -1.69
N LEU A 539 -18.94 10.41 -0.61
CA LEU A 539 -20.19 10.08 0.08
C LEU A 539 -20.88 11.33 0.62
N GLN A 540 -22.21 11.28 0.70
CA GLN A 540 -23.03 12.40 1.21
C GLN A 540 -23.63 12.09 2.59
N GLU A 541 -23.77 10.81 2.93
CA GLU A 541 -24.35 10.34 4.19
C GLU A 541 -23.84 8.94 4.55
N ARG A 542 -24.07 8.53 5.80
CA ARG A 542 -23.76 7.18 6.29
C ARG A 542 -24.53 6.13 5.49
N THR A 543 -23.83 5.23 4.81
CA THR A 543 -24.45 4.26 3.91
C THR A 543 -23.89 2.85 4.11
N LEU A 544 -24.76 1.83 4.09
CA LEU A 544 -24.34 0.44 3.95
C LEU A 544 -23.74 0.25 2.56
N CYS A 545 -22.43 0.01 2.50
CA CYS A 545 -21.69 0.00 1.24
C CYS A 545 -21.33 -1.41 0.78
N ALA A 546 -21.18 -2.37 1.71
CA ALA A 546 -20.91 -3.77 1.40
C ALA A 546 -21.33 -4.69 2.55
N ILE A 547 -21.44 -5.98 2.23
CA ILE A 547 -21.63 -7.08 3.19
C ILE A 547 -20.48 -8.05 2.96
N SER A 548 -19.70 -8.38 3.99
CA SER A 548 -18.64 -9.38 3.93
C SER A 548 -19.02 -10.64 4.70
N PHE A 549 -18.54 -11.78 4.23
CA PHE A 549 -18.66 -13.07 4.90
C PHE A 549 -17.27 -13.61 5.21
N HIS A 550 -17.04 -14.02 6.46
CA HIS A 550 -15.75 -14.55 6.91
C HIS A 550 -15.92 -15.90 7.59
N LYS A 551 -14.97 -16.81 7.43
CA LYS A 551 -14.96 -18.07 8.16
C LYS A 551 -14.97 -17.85 9.68
N ASN A 552 -15.94 -18.46 10.35
CA ASN A 552 -16.04 -18.49 11.82
C ASN A 552 -16.05 -19.92 12.41
N GLY A 553 -15.93 -20.94 11.55
CA GLY A 553 -15.89 -22.35 11.94
C GLY A 553 -15.24 -23.23 10.86
N LEU A 554 -15.19 -24.53 11.13
CA LEU A 554 -14.51 -25.50 10.26
C LEU A 554 -15.39 -25.95 9.07
N GLY A 555 -16.71 -25.94 9.20
CA GLY A 555 -17.63 -26.31 8.12
C GLY A 555 -17.63 -25.29 6.99
N HIS A 556 -17.83 -25.73 5.74
CA HIS A 556 -17.77 -24.85 4.55
C HIS A 556 -18.72 -23.64 4.62
N ARG A 557 -19.86 -23.81 5.30
CA ARG A 557 -20.90 -22.78 5.48
C ARG A 557 -20.82 -22.02 6.80
N ASP A 558 -19.80 -22.27 7.60
CA ASP A 558 -19.58 -21.57 8.86
C ASP A 558 -19.00 -20.19 8.55
N LEU A 559 -19.89 -19.28 8.17
CA LEU A 559 -19.58 -17.91 7.75
C LEU A 559 -20.29 -16.90 8.65
N GLU A 560 -19.52 -15.95 9.18
CA GLU A 560 -20.02 -14.77 9.87
C GLU A 560 -20.27 -13.63 8.89
N ARG A 561 -21.48 -13.09 8.91
CA ARG A 561 -21.89 -11.92 8.12
C ARG A 561 -21.50 -10.63 8.86
N GLN A 562 -20.80 -9.74 8.17
CA GLN A 562 -20.43 -8.42 8.67
C GLN A 562 -20.88 -7.33 7.69
N GLU A 563 -21.53 -6.30 8.22
CA GLU A 563 -21.97 -5.13 7.44
C GLU A 563 -20.91 -4.02 7.48
N THR A 564 -20.64 -3.41 6.33
CA THR A 564 -19.72 -2.28 6.21
C THR A 564 -20.49 -1.00 5.93
N PHE A 565 -20.63 -0.15 6.95
CA PHE A 565 -21.14 1.21 6.81
C PHE A 565 -19.97 2.18 6.63
N LEU A 566 -20.08 3.07 5.65
CA LEU A 566 -19.12 4.14 5.41
C LEU A 566 -19.81 5.50 5.51
N GLU A 567 -19.05 6.52 5.89
CA GLU A 567 -19.54 7.86 6.18
C GLU A 567 -18.72 8.92 5.42
N PRO A 568 -19.31 10.09 5.13
CA PRO A 568 -18.58 11.26 4.66
C PRO A 568 -17.36 11.57 5.53
N ALA A 569 -16.22 11.86 4.92
CA ALA A 569 -14.98 12.19 5.64
C ALA A 569 -14.14 13.24 4.88
N GLY A 570 -13.29 13.95 5.62
CA GLY A 570 -12.44 15.03 5.10
C GLY A 570 -13.09 16.41 5.14
N PRO A 571 -12.34 17.48 4.78
CA PRO A 571 -12.77 18.87 4.99
C PRO A 571 -14.04 19.31 4.24
N TRP A 572 -14.42 18.62 3.16
CA TRP A 572 -15.67 18.85 2.43
C TRP A 572 -15.93 17.68 1.47
N GLN A 573 -17.18 17.48 1.06
CA GLN A 573 -17.55 16.42 0.12
C GLN A 573 -18.01 17.00 -1.21
N TYR A 574 -17.58 16.39 -2.31
CA TYR A 574 -18.07 16.77 -3.62
C TYR A 574 -19.49 16.26 -3.81
N SER A 575 -20.44 17.16 -4.09
CA SER A 575 -21.87 16.86 -4.18
C SER A 575 -22.42 16.76 -5.62
N GLY A 576 -21.63 17.19 -6.62
CA GLY A 576 -22.03 17.12 -8.03
C GLY A 576 -22.16 15.68 -8.57
N PRO A 577 -22.82 15.46 -9.72
CA PRO A 577 -22.90 14.14 -10.35
C PRO A 577 -21.53 13.59 -10.73
N ILE A 578 -21.36 12.28 -10.58
CA ILE A 578 -20.11 11.56 -10.90
C ILE A 578 -20.40 10.40 -11.84
N ALA A 579 -19.64 10.29 -12.93
CA ALA A 579 -19.55 9.09 -13.73
C ALA A 579 -18.23 8.37 -13.39
N LEU A 580 -18.31 7.08 -13.07
CA LEU A 580 -17.16 6.26 -12.69
C LEU A 580 -16.81 5.30 -13.82
N LEU A 581 -15.63 5.45 -14.44
CA LEU A 581 -15.19 4.57 -15.52
C LEU A 581 -14.49 3.35 -14.96
N VAL A 582 -14.90 2.17 -15.41
CA VAL A 582 -14.38 0.88 -14.96
C VAL A 582 -14.15 -0.05 -16.14
N ASN A 583 -13.20 -0.98 -16.00
CA ASN A 583 -13.01 -2.07 -16.95
C ASN A 583 -12.65 -3.37 -16.24
N ASP A 584 -12.41 -4.42 -17.00
CA ASP A 584 -12.13 -5.76 -16.49
C ASP A 584 -10.72 -5.96 -15.88
N VAL A 585 -9.91 -4.90 -15.89
CA VAL A 585 -8.64 -4.80 -15.15
C VAL A 585 -8.82 -4.10 -13.80
N THR A 586 -9.89 -3.30 -13.62
CA THR A 586 -10.25 -2.70 -12.32
C THR A 586 -10.48 -3.80 -11.29
N GLY A 587 -9.58 -3.94 -10.31
CA GLY A 587 -9.55 -5.10 -9.41
C GLY A 587 -9.27 -4.78 -7.95
N SER A 588 -9.51 -5.75 -7.07
CA SER A 588 -9.21 -5.75 -5.63
C SER A 588 -9.79 -4.52 -4.94
N ALA A 589 -8.99 -3.67 -4.29
CA ALA A 589 -9.51 -2.45 -3.67
C ALA A 589 -10.25 -1.52 -4.63
N ALA A 590 -9.98 -1.56 -5.95
CA ALA A 590 -10.73 -0.81 -6.95
C ALA A 590 -12.10 -1.45 -7.26
N ASP A 591 -12.21 -2.78 -7.19
CA ASP A 591 -13.48 -3.50 -7.16
C ASP A 591 -14.31 -3.09 -5.94
N LEU A 592 -13.68 -3.03 -4.77
CA LEU A 592 -14.34 -2.63 -3.53
C LEU A 592 -14.77 -1.15 -3.55
N PHE A 593 -13.93 -0.27 -4.10
CA PHE A 593 -14.27 1.14 -4.33
C PHE A 593 -15.50 1.29 -5.22
N THR A 594 -15.54 0.53 -6.33
CA THR A 594 -16.69 0.50 -7.25
C THR A 594 -17.94 0.01 -6.52
N CYS A 595 -17.83 -1.10 -5.77
CA CYS A 595 -18.91 -1.67 -4.97
C CYS A 595 -19.48 -0.63 -3.98
N PHE A 596 -18.61 0.04 -3.21
CA PHE A 596 -19.03 1.03 -2.22
C PHE A 596 -19.82 2.19 -2.86
N LEU A 597 -19.31 2.78 -3.93
CA LEU A 597 -19.97 3.94 -4.55
C LEU A 597 -21.25 3.55 -5.32
N ARG A 598 -21.32 2.32 -5.86
CA ARG A 598 -22.54 1.77 -6.47
C ARG A 598 -23.61 1.51 -5.41
N SER A 599 -23.27 0.83 -4.32
CA SER A 599 -24.16 0.59 -3.18
C SER A 599 -24.71 1.90 -2.60
N ALA A 600 -23.86 2.93 -2.53
CA ALA A 600 -24.25 4.26 -2.10
C ALA A 600 -25.04 5.08 -3.14
N LYS A 601 -25.29 4.52 -4.34
CA LYS A 601 -25.92 5.20 -5.48
C LYS A 601 -25.26 6.54 -5.81
N ARG A 602 -23.97 6.67 -5.50
CA ARG A 602 -23.23 7.94 -5.57
C ARG A 602 -22.73 8.24 -6.98
N VAL A 603 -22.45 7.19 -7.75
CA VAL A 603 -21.91 7.25 -9.10
C VAL A 603 -22.86 6.59 -10.08
N VAL A 604 -22.70 6.90 -11.37
CA VAL A 604 -23.14 6.01 -12.44
C VAL A 604 -21.89 5.38 -13.04
N THR A 605 -21.77 4.06 -13.01
CA THR A 605 -20.61 3.39 -13.58
C THR A 605 -20.77 3.15 -15.09
N VAL A 606 -19.69 3.33 -15.83
CA VAL A 606 -19.66 3.23 -17.30
C VAL A 606 -18.44 2.40 -17.72
N GLY A 607 -18.61 1.46 -18.64
CA GLY A 607 -17.52 0.63 -19.17
C GLY A 607 -17.86 -0.85 -19.18
N THR A 608 -16.95 -1.71 -18.75
CA THR A 608 -17.16 -3.17 -18.70
C THR A 608 -17.13 -3.69 -17.26
N THR A 609 -17.66 -4.89 -17.03
CA THR A 609 -17.63 -5.54 -15.72
C THR A 609 -16.20 -5.66 -15.19
N THR A 610 -15.99 -5.29 -13.93
CA THR A 610 -14.68 -5.27 -13.26
C THR A 610 -14.06 -6.65 -13.06
N HIS A 611 -12.84 -6.74 -12.53
CA HIS A 611 -12.08 -7.99 -12.43
C HIS A 611 -12.80 -9.08 -11.59
N GLY A 612 -13.38 -8.68 -10.45
CA GLY A 612 -14.17 -9.52 -9.58
C GLY A 612 -13.36 -10.34 -8.59
N ASN A 613 -12.27 -9.78 -8.04
CA ASN A 613 -11.46 -10.43 -7.01
C ASN A 613 -11.63 -9.75 -5.64
N LEU A 614 -12.59 -10.21 -4.84
CA LEU A 614 -12.86 -9.72 -3.49
C LEU A 614 -12.96 -10.82 -2.43
N SER A 615 -12.37 -11.99 -2.67
CA SER A 615 -12.03 -13.03 -1.70
C SER A 615 -10.93 -12.62 -0.68
N GLY A 616 -10.78 -11.32 -0.38
CA GLY A 616 -9.52 -10.70 0.06
C GLY A 616 -9.05 -11.00 1.49
N VAL A 617 -9.87 -11.63 2.33
CA VAL A 617 -9.52 -11.95 3.72
C VAL A 617 -8.57 -13.14 3.68
N ALA A 618 -7.41 -13.02 4.32
CA ALA A 618 -6.31 -13.94 4.12
C ALA A 618 -6.03 -14.75 5.38
N ALA A 619 -6.04 -16.06 5.21
CA ALA A 619 -5.33 -16.99 6.09
C ALA A 619 -4.09 -17.53 5.39
N TYR A 620 -3.13 -18.00 6.17
CA TYR A 620 -1.89 -18.57 5.68
C TYR A 620 -1.69 -19.95 6.27
N ALA A 621 -1.62 -20.97 5.40
CA ALA A 621 -1.17 -22.30 5.75
C ALA A 621 0.35 -22.38 5.59
N VAL A 622 1.06 -22.66 6.68
CA VAL A 622 2.49 -22.96 6.67
C VAL A 622 2.65 -24.46 6.76
N LEU A 623 3.14 -25.06 5.68
CA LEU A 623 3.35 -26.50 5.58
C LEU A 623 4.63 -26.94 6.33
N PRO A 624 4.71 -28.19 6.79
CA PRO A 624 5.94 -28.75 7.38
C PRO A 624 7.20 -28.61 6.50
N CYS A 625 7.04 -28.59 5.18
CA CYS A 625 8.13 -28.36 4.25
C CYS A 625 8.59 -26.89 4.16
N GLY A 626 7.87 -25.95 4.78
CA GLY A 626 8.16 -24.52 4.77
C GLY A 626 7.47 -23.76 3.65
N LEU A 627 6.64 -24.43 2.83
CA LEU A 627 5.80 -23.77 1.84
C LEU A 627 4.69 -22.97 2.55
N VAL A 628 4.47 -21.73 2.11
CA VAL A 628 3.43 -20.85 2.61
C VAL A 628 2.37 -20.70 1.54
N VAL A 629 1.13 -21.03 1.87
CA VAL A 629 -0.03 -20.89 0.98
C VAL A 629 -1.00 -19.90 1.59
N ARG A 630 -1.30 -18.83 0.85
CA ARG A 630 -2.42 -17.93 1.18
C ARG A 630 -3.72 -18.61 0.76
N ILE A 631 -4.70 -18.59 1.64
CA ILE A 631 -6.04 -19.14 1.43
C ILE A 631 -7.03 -18.03 1.77
N SER A 632 -7.95 -17.77 0.86
CA SER A 632 -9.03 -16.83 1.10
C SER A 632 -10.05 -17.38 2.08
N ASN A 633 -10.26 -16.69 3.18
CA ASN A 633 -11.20 -17.12 4.24
C ASN A 633 -12.43 -16.24 4.34
N GLY A 634 -12.75 -15.47 3.30
CA GLY A 634 -13.96 -14.68 3.21
C GLY A 634 -14.11 -13.98 1.87
N TYR A 635 -15.33 -13.52 1.58
CA TYR A 635 -15.68 -12.82 0.35
C TYR A 635 -16.59 -11.62 0.63
N ILE A 636 -16.70 -10.72 -0.36
CA ILE A 636 -17.48 -9.48 -0.26
C ILE A 636 -18.61 -9.46 -1.29
N CYS A 637 -19.78 -9.03 -0.82
CA CYS A 637 -20.96 -8.73 -1.58
C CYS A 637 -21.23 -7.21 -1.61
N ASP A 638 -22.01 -6.77 -2.58
CA ASP A 638 -22.64 -5.45 -2.53
C ASP A 638 -23.67 -5.34 -1.40
N ALA A 639 -24.23 -4.15 -1.19
CA ALA A 639 -25.22 -3.91 -0.14
C ALA A 639 -26.54 -4.68 -0.33
N SER A 640 -26.79 -5.22 -1.53
CA SER A 640 -27.94 -6.10 -1.81
C SER A 640 -27.67 -7.57 -1.51
N GLY A 641 -26.42 -7.92 -1.21
CA GLY A 641 -25.98 -9.29 -0.97
C GLY A 641 -25.48 -10.03 -2.21
N LYS A 642 -25.36 -9.37 -3.37
CA LYS A 642 -24.80 -9.98 -4.59
C LYS A 642 -23.28 -10.15 -4.44
N PRO A 643 -22.71 -11.36 -4.55
CA PRO A 643 -21.27 -11.56 -4.46
C PRO A 643 -20.52 -10.86 -5.58
N VAL A 644 -19.47 -10.12 -5.23
CA VAL A 644 -18.56 -9.51 -6.22
C VAL A 644 -17.45 -10.47 -6.59
N GLU A 645 -17.02 -11.33 -5.66
CA GLU A 645 -16.06 -12.39 -5.93
C GLU A 645 -16.53 -13.30 -7.07
N GLY A 646 -15.68 -13.45 -8.09
CA GLY A 646 -15.93 -14.17 -9.33
C GLY A 646 -16.89 -13.53 -10.33
N ASN A 647 -17.67 -12.54 -9.92
CA ASN A 647 -18.65 -11.88 -10.78
C ASN A 647 -18.15 -10.51 -11.28
N GLY A 648 -17.50 -9.74 -10.41
CA GLY A 648 -17.21 -8.33 -10.61
C GLY A 648 -18.43 -7.43 -10.40
N ASN A 649 -18.18 -6.13 -10.46
CA ASN A 649 -19.17 -5.07 -10.48
C ASN A 649 -19.61 -4.84 -11.93
N GLU A 650 -20.85 -5.20 -12.22
CA GLU A 650 -21.49 -4.88 -13.50
C GLU A 650 -21.76 -3.37 -13.59
N PRO A 651 -21.39 -2.70 -14.70
CA PRO A 651 -21.58 -1.27 -14.84
C PRO A 651 -23.05 -0.91 -15.07
N ASP A 652 -23.50 0.27 -14.62
CA ASP A 652 -24.86 0.76 -14.91
C ASP A 652 -25.07 1.00 -16.40
N VAL A 653 -24.00 1.40 -17.10
CA VAL A 653 -23.98 1.62 -18.54
C VAL A 653 -22.83 0.81 -19.14
N SER A 654 -23.16 -0.35 -19.72
CA SER A 654 -22.18 -1.19 -20.40
C SER A 654 -21.72 -0.55 -21.71
N VAL A 655 -20.40 -0.44 -21.88
CA VAL A 655 -19.73 0.06 -23.08
C VAL A 655 -18.47 -0.77 -23.28
N THR A 656 -18.39 -1.49 -24.39
CA THR A 656 -17.23 -2.31 -24.75
C THR A 656 -16.47 -1.62 -25.89
N PRO A 657 -15.23 -1.13 -25.65
CA PRO A 657 -14.39 -0.61 -26.73
C PRO A 657 -14.10 -1.66 -27.79
N THR A 658 -14.12 -1.26 -29.07
CA THR A 658 -13.71 -2.11 -30.19
C THR A 658 -12.26 -1.83 -30.59
N ILE A 659 -11.65 -2.75 -31.34
CA ILE A 659 -10.33 -2.49 -31.91
C ILE A 659 -10.35 -1.30 -32.89
N ALA A 660 -11.48 -1.07 -33.58
CA ALA A 660 -11.64 0.07 -34.47
C ALA A 660 -11.63 1.41 -33.69
N ASP A 661 -12.25 1.46 -32.51
CA ASP A 661 -12.21 2.63 -31.63
C ASP A 661 -10.77 2.92 -31.19
N PHE A 662 -10.04 1.89 -30.76
CA PHE A 662 -8.64 2.00 -30.37
C PHE A 662 -7.77 2.55 -31.51
N LEU A 663 -7.90 2.00 -32.72
CA LEU A 663 -7.15 2.46 -33.90
C LEU A 663 -7.51 3.88 -34.32
N ALA A 664 -8.77 4.30 -34.09
CA ALA A 664 -9.24 5.65 -34.36
C ALA A 664 -8.90 6.65 -33.24
N GLY A 665 -8.25 6.21 -32.15
CA GLY A 665 -7.97 7.04 -30.98
C GLY A 665 -9.21 7.52 -30.24
N LYS A 666 -10.32 6.79 -30.34
CA LYS A 666 -11.61 7.11 -29.69
C LYS A 666 -11.74 6.43 -28.35
N ASP A 667 -12.34 7.13 -27.40
CA ASP A 667 -12.70 6.58 -26.08
C ASP A 667 -14.23 6.56 -25.91
N PRO A 668 -14.92 5.51 -26.39
CA PRO A 668 -16.38 5.43 -26.33
C PRO A 668 -16.91 5.39 -24.88
N VAL A 669 -16.09 4.91 -23.93
CA VAL A 669 -16.45 4.84 -22.50
C VAL A 669 -16.50 6.26 -21.92
N LEU A 670 -15.49 7.09 -22.20
CA LEU A 670 -15.44 8.49 -21.79
C LEU A 670 -16.55 9.31 -22.46
N GLU A 671 -16.75 9.17 -23.77
CA GLU A 671 -17.81 9.88 -24.50
C GLU A 671 -19.20 9.58 -23.92
N ARG A 672 -19.43 8.30 -23.58
CA ARG A 672 -20.68 7.89 -22.95
C ARG A 672 -20.84 8.49 -21.56
N ALA A 673 -19.79 8.50 -20.75
CA ALA A 673 -19.81 9.10 -19.42
C ALA A 673 -20.09 10.61 -19.45
N MET A 674 -19.50 11.34 -20.40
CA MET A 674 -19.78 12.76 -20.60
C MET A 674 -21.25 12.98 -20.97
N THR A 675 -21.82 12.13 -21.81
CA THR A 675 -23.24 12.17 -22.19
C THR A 675 -24.15 11.95 -20.97
N VAL A 676 -23.86 10.91 -20.16
CA VAL A 676 -24.60 10.60 -18.93
C VAL A 676 -24.57 11.78 -17.94
N LEU A 677 -23.41 12.41 -17.76
CA LEU A 677 -23.27 13.58 -16.88
C LEU A 677 -24.07 14.77 -17.40
N LYS A 678 -24.01 15.06 -18.70
CA LYS A 678 -24.77 16.14 -19.32
C LYS A 678 -26.28 15.96 -19.12
N GLU A 679 -26.80 14.75 -19.30
CA GLU A 679 -28.20 14.42 -19.05
C GLU A 679 -28.59 14.61 -17.58
N LYS A 680 -27.74 14.18 -16.63
CA LYS A 680 -27.98 14.40 -15.20
C LYS A 680 -28.00 15.87 -14.84
N LEU A 681 -27.07 16.66 -15.37
CA LEU A 681 -27.00 18.09 -15.14
C LEU A 681 -28.23 18.82 -15.67
N ALA A 682 -28.68 18.49 -16.89
CA ALA A 682 -29.90 19.04 -17.46
C ALA A 682 -31.14 18.73 -16.61
N LYS A 683 -31.26 17.49 -16.10
CA LYS A 683 -32.34 17.09 -15.18
C LYS A 683 -32.29 17.88 -13.87
N SER A 684 -31.11 18.04 -13.27
CA SER A 684 -30.94 18.83 -12.04
C SER A 684 -31.32 20.30 -12.25
N GLN A 685 -30.89 20.92 -13.35
CA GLN A 685 -31.25 22.30 -13.68
C GLN A 685 -32.76 22.46 -13.89
N SER A 686 -33.41 21.51 -14.59
CA SER A 686 -34.86 21.53 -14.77
C SER A 686 -35.60 21.48 -13.43
N ARG A 687 -35.13 20.63 -12.49
CA ARG A 687 -35.73 20.50 -11.16
C ARG A 687 -35.54 21.77 -10.31
N ILE A 688 -34.38 22.41 -10.39
CA ILE A 688 -34.12 23.69 -9.71
C ILE A 688 -35.10 24.75 -10.22
N ARG A 689 -35.25 24.91 -11.54
CA ARG A 689 -36.19 25.87 -12.14
C ARG A 689 -37.63 25.61 -11.71
N GLU A 690 -38.04 24.34 -11.60
CA GLU A 690 -39.38 23.98 -11.12
C GLU A 690 -39.60 24.38 -9.66
N ILE A 691 -38.60 24.16 -8.79
CA ILE A 691 -38.64 24.56 -7.38
C ILE A 691 -38.68 26.08 -7.26
N GLU A 692 -37.81 26.80 -7.98
CA GLU A 692 -37.79 28.26 -8.01
C GLU A 692 -39.14 28.84 -8.47
N ALA A 693 -39.74 28.26 -9.50
CA ALA A 693 -41.07 28.67 -9.98
C ALA A 693 -42.16 28.44 -8.93
N ARG A 694 -42.13 27.31 -8.20
CA ARG A 694 -43.06 27.04 -7.10
C ARG A 694 -42.86 28.00 -5.92
N PHE A 695 -41.62 28.32 -5.60
CA PHE A 695 -41.29 29.27 -4.53
C PHE A 695 -41.73 30.69 -4.89
N ALA A 696 -41.51 31.11 -6.14
CA ALA A 696 -41.99 32.40 -6.63
C ALA A 696 -43.52 32.50 -6.64
N LEU A 697 -44.24 31.39 -6.90
CA LEU A 697 -45.70 31.34 -6.77
C LEU A 697 -46.14 31.46 -5.31
N LEU A 698 -45.46 30.76 -4.39
CA LEU A 698 -45.74 30.84 -2.94
C LEU A 698 -45.51 32.25 -2.37
N ILE A 699 -44.50 32.99 -2.86
CA ILE A 699 -44.27 34.39 -2.44
C ILE A 699 -45.37 35.33 -2.96
N LYS A 700 -46.04 34.98 -4.07
CA LYS A 700 -47.12 35.79 -4.66
C LYS A 700 -48.49 35.56 -3.98
N ILE A 701 -48.67 34.42 -3.33
CA ILE A 701 -49.86 34.09 -2.52
C ILE A 701 -49.68 34.72 -1.15
#